data_AF-A0A0F5VFG7-F1
#
_entry.id   AF-A0A0F5VFG7-F1
#
_cell.length_a   1.000
_cell.length_b   1.000
_cell.length_c   1.000
_cell.angle_alpha   90.00
_cell.angle_beta   90.00
_cell.angle_gamma   90.00
#
_symmetry.space_group_name_H-M   'P 1'
#
loop_
_entity.id
_entity.type
_entity.pdbx_description
1 polymer ?
#
loop_
_entity_poly.entity_id
_entity_poly.type
_entity_poly.pdbx_seq_one_letter_code
_entity_poly.pdbx_strand_id
1 'polypeptide(L)'
;MKTAFPICQVDGSQFNDVSALKVLLNGQTSGRYIISKGRGWHGGIHLNNRIAFWAQHFQPVQAMADGELVAYRMAEEYPTTQYLETTSSYSNNFCLLRHTFQNPDKEDESYTFYSLYMHLQSQKEIQDSITAAESASQITYIRLKKNWNSRGEPGSADFDKKVLLPKDSILKLIDPSRATVTKDKIRNTEYDFLKVKVVCVGQYVGNKDKVKIQNEADQKLNQEVWLAIKQYGEGTNPEEFWNNLAEPLTKQMPPWHTKNGPENNLPIVADGTVQMPELPMNIKAGEHLGYLGKYEYLKNAQGNIDQEYRVHLEVFSNDRPPEYFLKALAGGQEEHGFQVIDGSGSTGVMEPANTFFNDIRRAIDTDNDGQISENELVAFYQAATNRLEKVIAKHPSEWYFKEDDLAIKYKKLIEKGREIQENKLRSYYQSEEGYQNSPYPEMIESIYSQFINHEQQRIEQITWIQQIDQKLLDVESRVWHIWPLSISNIKDGERHWHEPILNPMSTNYSQHGHKKEYWGLFGENIRKENKSSAHRALDIFAEVGTDVYACVDAEIQHTRHSDSNGNLIVLKVSDEKLVQRIWDERLNYKVHSLRDRTEDTIGSEFDLKKGLKFAYMHLKSIETNPETGQPLKAGDKVKMGQIIAKSGVSGTGVVGTRAPHLHFEVSTKHMYGDSSTKINPGYFVNFKYKDQQNNEEVKLQSDISQKFHVGHHGDGAFAWTGFAG
;
A
#
# COMPACT_ATOMS: atom_id res chain seq x y z
N MET A 1 -2.47 -8.66 -13.37
CA MET A 1 -3.28 -7.58 -12.76
C MET A 1 -2.47 -6.82 -11.72
N LYS A 2 -2.29 -5.50 -11.82
CA LYS A 2 -1.56 -4.76 -10.76
C LYS A 2 -2.36 -4.72 -9.47
N THR A 3 -1.64 -4.66 -8.34
CA THR A 3 -2.22 -4.59 -6.99
C THR A 3 -1.56 -3.52 -6.13
N ALA A 4 -2.26 -3.11 -5.08
CA ALA A 4 -1.83 -2.13 -4.08
C ALA A 4 -2.47 -2.47 -2.71
N PHE A 5 -2.02 -1.80 -1.65
CA PHE A 5 -2.70 -1.85 -0.36
C PHE A 5 -3.91 -0.92 -0.34
N PRO A 6 -4.96 -1.22 0.44
CA PRO A 6 -6.18 -0.40 0.49
C PRO A 6 -5.96 0.96 1.17
N ILE A 7 -4.82 1.16 1.85
CA ILE A 7 -4.39 2.43 2.44
C ILE A 7 -2.86 2.52 2.35
N CYS A 8 -2.34 3.75 2.30
CA CYS A 8 -0.93 4.05 2.50
C CYS A 8 -0.58 4.24 3.98
N GLN A 9 0.70 4.37 4.30
CA GLN A 9 1.18 4.85 5.60
C GLN A 9 0.84 6.34 5.81
N VAL A 10 1.03 6.84 7.04
CA VAL A 10 0.71 8.23 7.41
C VAL A 10 1.37 9.24 6.47
N ASP A 11 2.62 8.98 6.07
CA ASP A 11 3.40 9.87 5.20
C ASP A 11 3.01 9.77 3.71
N GLY A 12 2.20 8.79 3.33
CA GLY A 12 1.78 8.51 1.95
C GLY A 12 2.61 7.43 1.26
N SER A 13 3.61 6.85 1.93
CA SER A 13 4.37 5.71 1.40
C SER A 13 3.53 4.42 1.43
N GLN A 14 3.82 3.50 0.52
CA GLN A 14 3.19 2.18 0.52
C GLN A 14 3.72 1.33 1.69
N PHE A 15 2.93 0.35 2.12
CA PHE A 15 3.44 -0.68 3.04
C PHE A 15 4.42 -1.59 2.29
N ASN A 16 5.46 -2.06 2.98
CA ASN A 16 6.46 -2.95 2.38
C ASN A 16 5.85 -4.32 2.03
N ASP A 17 4.98 -4.82 2.91
CA ASP A 17 4.32 -6.11 2.77
C ASP A 17 3.03 -6.17 3.60
N VAL A 18 2.28 -7.25 3.43
CA VAL A 18 1.04 -7.52 4.17
C VAL A 18 1.30 -7.58 5.68
N SER A 19 2.47 -8.06 6.12
CA SER A 19 2.81 -8.17 7.54
C SER A 19 2.85 -6.80 8.22
N ALA A 20 3.41 -5.80 7.56
CA ALA A 20 3.44 -4.42 8.05
C ALA A 20 2.01 -3.85 8.26
N LEU A 21 1.10 -4.08 7.31
CA LEU A 21 -0.30 -3.65 7.44
C LEU A 21 -1.05 -4.44 8.53
N LYS A 22 -0.77 -5.74 8.69
CA LYS A 22 -1.34 -6.57 9.76
C LYS A 22 -0.99 -6.06 11.16
N VAL A 23 0.20 -5.50 11.37
CA VAL A 23 0.56 -4.89 12.66
C VAL A 23 -0.44 -3.78 13.04
N LEU A 24 -0.91 -3.00 12.07
CA LEU A 24 -1.97 -2.02 12.32
C LEU A 24 -3.31 -2.67 12.65
N LEU A 25 -3.69 -3.73 11.92
CA LEU A 25 -4.94 -4.47 12.16
C LEU A 25 -5.02 -5.08 13.57
N ASN A 26 -3.89 -5.44 14.18
CA ASN A 26 -3.85 -5.93 15.56
C ASN A 26 -4.36 -4.90 16.58
N GLY A 27 -4.29 -3.61 16.25
CA GLY A 27 -4.86 -2.53 17.07
C GLY A 27 -6.39 -2.43 17.02
N GLN A 28 -7.05 -3.21 16.15
CA GLN A 28 -8.51 -3.22 16.04
C GLN A 28 -9.18 -4.10 17.08
N THR A 29 -10.30 -3.60 17.57
CA THR A 29 -11.12 -4.27 18.59
C THR A 29 -12.34 -5.00 18.01
N SER A 30 -12.66 -4.81 16.73
CA SER A 30 -13.81 -5.41 16.02
C SER A 30 -13.57 -5.43 14.50
N GLY A 31 -14.46 -6.09 13.74
CA GLY A 31 -14.44 -6.06 12.27
C GLY A 31 -13.36 -6.93 11.63
N ARG A 32 -13.10 -8.12 12.17
CA ARG A 32 -12.13 -9.09 11.62
C ARG A 32 -12.82 -10.08 10.69
N TYR A 33 -12.07 -10.59 9.73
CA TYR A 33 -12.55 -11.54 8.74
C TYR A 33 -13.08 -12.84 9.39
N ILE A 34 -14.24 -13.29 8.90
CA ILE A 34 -15.06 -14.46 9.28
C ILE A 34 -15.81 -14.35 10.61
N ILE A 35 -15.20 -13.79 11.66
CA ILE A 35 -15.85 -13.65 12.99
C ILE A 35 -15.72 -12.23 13.53
N SER A 36 -16.87 -11.59 13.77
CA SER A 36 -16.94 -10.31 14.48
C SER A 36 -17.07 -10.47 16.00
N LYS A 37 -16.77 -9.38 16.74
CA LYS A 37 -16.95 -9.29 18.20
C LYS A 37 -18.38 -9.61 18.67
N GLY A 38 -19.38 -9.41 17.80
CA GLY A 38 -20.78 -9.77 18.04
C GLY A 38 -21.08 -11.28 17.97
N ARG A 39 -20.05 -12.14 17.81
CA ARG A 39 -20.18 -13.60 17.69
C ARG A 39 -21.03 -14.01 16.47
N GLY A 40 -20.82 -13.34 15.35
CA GLY A 40 -21.49 -13.63 14.08
C GLY A 40 -20.57 -13.47 12.88
N TRP A 41 -21.01 -14.03 11.76
CA TRP A 41 -20.39 -13.95 10.44
C TRP A 41 -20.02 -12.52 10.07
N HIS A 42 -18.82 -12.36 9.51
CA HIS A 42 -18.29 -11.10 8.99
C HIS A 42 -17.49 -11.37 7.69
N GLY A 43 -17.95 -10.86 6.55
CA GLY A 43 -17.40 -11.19 5.23
C GLY A 43 -16.09 -10.48 4.91
N GLY A 44 -15.79 -9.37 5.60
CA GLY A 44 -14.67 -8.51 5.28
C GLY A 44 -13.77 -8.16 6.46
N ILE A 45 -13.08 -7.02 6.33
CA ILE A 45 -12.31 -6.39 7.41
C ILE A 45 -12.72 -4.93 7.55
N HIS A 46 -12.60 -4.37 8.75
CA HIS A 46 -12.68 -2.93 8.94
C HIS A 46 -11.29 -2.31 8.82
N LEU A 47 -11.21 -1.05 8.38
CA LEU A 47 -10.13 -0.13 8.71
C LEU A 47 -10.78 1.06 9.40
N ASN A 48 -10.29 1.47 10.57
CA ASN A 48 -10.91 2.56 11.33
C ASN A 48 -9.89 3.59 11.82
N ASN A 49 -10.40 4.74 12.24
CA ASN A 49 -9.59 5.89 12.63
C ASN A 49 -8.76 5.68 13.89
N ARG A 50 -8.98 4.61 14.67
CA ARG A 50 -8.10 4.23 15.78
C ARG A 50 -6.73 3.77 15.27
N ILE A 51 -6.70 2.98 14.20
CA ILE A 51 -5.47 2.40 13.64
C ILE A 51 -4.94 3.16 12.42
N ALA A 52 -5.82 3.90 11.73
CA ALA A 52 -5.53 4.59 10.48
C ALA A 52 -6.20 5.97 10.44
N PHE A 53 -5.97 6.81 11.46
CA PHE A 53 -6.60 8.15 11.53
C PHE A 53 -6.33 9.00 10.28
N TRP A 54 -5.17 8.83 9.63
CA TRP A 54 -4.81 9.56 8.41
C TRP A 54 -5.75 9.26 7.24
N ALA A 55 -6.29 8.02 7.19
CA ALA A 55 -7.25 7.57 6.19
C ALA A 55 -8.63 8.26 6.31
N GLN A 56 -8.89 8.93 7.43
CA GLN A 56 -10.07 9.78 7.63
C GLN A 56 -9.83 11.21 7.10
N HIS A 57 -8.58 11.67 7.05
CA HIS A 57 -8.29 13.11 7.01
C HIS A 57 -7.52 13.60 5.79
N PHE A 58 -6.52 12.87 5.31
CA PHE A 58 -5.63 13.40 4.26
C PHE A 58 -4.94 12.35 3.41
N GLN A 59 -4.93 11.07 3.83
CA GLN A 59 -4.60 9.97 2.94
C GLN A 59 -5.90 9.25 2.58
N PRO A 60 -6.10 8.83 1.33
CA PRO A 60 -7.33 8.16 0.93
C PRO A 60 -7.25 6.64 1.14
N VAL A 61 -8.42 6.02 1.21
CA VAL A 61 -8.62 4.61 0.86
C VAL A 61 -8.40 4.46 -0.65
N GLN A 62 -7.70 3.40 -1.06
CA GLN A 62 -7.26 3.16 -2.43
C GLN A 62 -7.77 1.83 -2.98
N ALA A 63 -7.88 1.73 -4.31
CA ALA A 63 -8.19 0.49 -4.99
C ALA A 63 -7.06 -0.53 -4.81
N MET A 64 -7.39 -1.75 -4.40
CA MET A 64 -6.39 -2.80 -4.13
C MET A 64 -5.89 -3.48 -5.40
N ALA A 65 -6.64 -3.38 -6.49
CA ALA A 65 -6.31 -4.00 -7.76
C ALA A 65 -6.90 -3.20 -8.92
N ASP A 66 -6.32 -3.36 -10.11
CA ASP A 66 -6.94 -2.88 -11.34
C ASP A 66 -8.33 -3.48 -11.50
N GLY A 67 -9.33 -2.67 -11.82
CA GLY A 67 -10.71 -3.13 -11.99
C GLY A 67 -11.61 -2.09 -12.62
N GLU A 68 -12.90 -2.41 -12.62
CA GLU A 68 -13.95 -1.57 -13.18
C GLU A 68 -14.96 -1.21 -12.10
N LEU A 69 -15.29 0.07 -11.92
CA LEU A 69 -16.40 0.49 -11.08
C LEU A 69 -17.71 0.07 -11.75
N VAL A 70 -18.45 -0.83 -11.08
CA VAL A 70 -19.67 -1.46 -11.64
C VAL A 70 -20.93 -1.14 -10.82
N ALA A 71 -20.78 -0.76 -9.56
CA ALA A 71 -21.88 -0.25 -8.74
C ALA A 71 -21.34 0.70 -7.67
N TYR A 72 -22.13 1.70 -7.30
CA TYR A 72 -21.77 2.62 -6.23
C TYR A 72 -22.99 3.27 -5.58
N ARG A 73 -22.78 3.81 -4.40
CA ARG A 73 -23.66 4.80 -3.76
C ARG A 73 -22.78 5.90 -3.19
N MET A 74 -23.01 7.14 -3.60
CA MET A 74 -22.28 8.30 -3.10
C MET A 74 -23.23 9.47 -2.84
N ALA A 75 -23.68 9.59 -1.59
CA ALA A 75 -24.55 10.65 -1.13
C ALA A 75 -23.78 11.93 -0.79
N GLU A 76 -24.46 13.08 -0.95
CA GLU A 76 -23.94 14.39 -0.54
C GLU A 76 -23.74 14.43 0.98
N GLU A 77 -24.75 14.03 1.73
CA GLU A 77 -24.77 13.99 3.19
C GLU A 77 -24.99 12.56 3.71
N TYR A 78 -24.73 12.35 5.00
CA TYR A 78 -25.01 11.06 5.63
C TYR A 78 -26.51 10.90 5.92
N PRO A 79 -27.09 9.71 5.74
CA PRO A 79 -28.40 9.41 6.32
C PRO A 79 -28.35 9.53 7.85
N THR A 80 -29.50 9.87 8.42
CA THR A 80 -29.71 9.95 9.86
C THR A 80 -30.85 9.04 10.30
N THR A 81 -30.74 8.43 11.48
CA THR A 81 -31.85 7.74 12.14
C THR A 81 -32.10 8.33 13.53
N GLN A 82 -33.34 8.24 13.98
CA GLN A 82 -33.75 8.69 15.30
C GLN A 82 -34.19 7.49 16.14
N TYR A 83 -33.62 7.37 17.34
CA TYR A 83 -34.02 6.38 18.34
C TYR A 83 -34.16 7.05 19.69
N LEU A 84 -35.37 7.00 20.26
CA LEU A 84 -35.74 7.79 21.44
C LEU A 84 -35.39 9.28 21.22
N GLU A 85 -34.64 9.89 22.13
CA GLU A 85 -34.19 11.29 22.05
C GLU A 85 -32.86 11.45 21.28
N THR A 86 -32.31 10.36 20.73
CA THR A 86 -30.96 10.39 20.14
C THR A 86 -31.02 10.28 18.63
N THR A 87 -30.31 11.19 17.94
CA THR A 87 -30.12 11.14 16.48
C THR A 87 -28.72 10.62 16.18
N SER A 88 -28.63 9.68 15.24
CA SER A 88 -27.36 9.10 14.77
C SER A 88 -27.21 9.27 13.26
N SER A 89 -25.98 9.41 12.79
CA SER A 89 -25.58 9.59 11.40
C SER A 89 -24.54 8.54 11.01
N TYR A 90 -24.70 7.93 9.84
CA TYR A 90 -23.82 6.86 9.39
C TYR A 90 -23.66 6.88 7.88
N SER A 91 -22.52 6.40 7.38
CA SER A 91 -22.31 6.23 5.97
C SER A 91 -22.96 4.95 5.46
N ASN A 92 -23.72 5.06 4.38
CA ASN A 92 -24.09 3.96 3.50
C ASN A 92 -23.43 4.08 2.11
N ASN A 93 -22.45 4.97 1.97
CA ASN A 93 -21.73 5.17 0.72
C ASN A 93 -20.79 4.00 0.46
N PHE A 94 -20.68 3.61 -0.80
CA PHE A 94 -19.79 2.55 -1.24
C PHE A 94 -19.40 2.65 -2.70
N CYS A 95 -18.34 1.92 -3.05
CA CYS A 95 -18.05 1.56 -4.43
C CYS A 95 -17.75 0.06 -4.52
N LEU A 96 -18.19 -0.56 -5.61
CA LEU A 96 -17.93 -1.96 -5.97
C LEU A 96 -17.08 -1.99 -7.24
N LEU A 97 -15.91 -2.59 -7.13
CA LEU A 97 -15.02 -2.84 -8.27
C LEU A 97 -15.15 -4.29 -8.72
N ARG A 98 -15.30 -4.52 -10.02
CA ARG A 98 -15.18 -5.82 -10.68
C ARG A 98 -13.76 -6.01 -11.19
N HIS A 99 -13.21 -7.19 -10.98
CA HIS A 99 -11.86 -7.56 -11.35
C HIS A 99 -11.89 -8.82 -12.21
N THR A 100 -11.02 -8.86 -13.22
CA THR A 100 -10.80 -10.06 -14.04
C THR A 100 -9.35 -10.51 -13.90
N PHE A 101 -9.15 -11.69 -13.30
CA PHE A 101 -7.85 -12.33 -13.18
C PHE A 101 -7.67 -13.34 -14.30
N GLN A 102 -6.70 -13.10 -15.19
CA GLN A 102 -6.40 -14.01 -16.28
C GLN A 102 -5.67 -15.25 -15.75
N ASN A 103 -6.06 -16.45 -16.18
CA ASN A 103 -5.28 -17.65 -15.87
C ASN A 103 -3.90 -17.53 -16.56
N PRO A 104 -2.78 -17.56 -15.81
CA PRO A 104 -1.44 -17.43 -16.40
C PRO A 104 -1.06 -18.60 -17.31
N ASP A 105 -1.72 -19.76 -17.18
CA ASP A 105 -1.41 -20.97 -17.94
C ASP A 105 -2.34 -21.17 -19.14
N LYS A 106 -3.48 -20.46 -19.21
CA LYS A 106 -4.51 -20.61 -20.25
C LYS A 106 -5.17 -19.27 -20.58
N GLU A 107 -4.90 -18.73 -21.76
CA GLU A 107 -5.38 -17.41 -22.19
C GLU A 107 -6.91 -17.31 -22.36
N ASP A 108 -7.61 -18.42 -22.54
CA ASP A 108 -9.07 -18.47 -22.70
C ASP A 108 -9.82 -18.63 -21.37
N GLU A 109 -9.11 -18.77 -20.24
CA GLU A 109 -9.69 -18.95 -18.91
C GLU A 109 -9.42 -17.73 -18.02
N SER A 110 -10.47 -17.15 -17.43
CA SER A 110 -10.34 -16.03 -16.51
C SER A 110 -11.28 -16.20 -15.32
N TYR A 111 -10.94 -15.52 -14.22
CA TYR A 111 -11.71 -15.53 -12.99
C TYR A 111 -12.19 -14.13 -12.64
N THR A 112 -13.49 -14.00 -12.37
CA THR A 112 -14.10 -12.74 -11.97
C THR A 112 -14.31 -12.70 -10.45
N PHE A 113 -13.87 -11.63 -9.83
CA PHE A 113 -14.12 -11.35 -8.42
C PHE A 113 -14.38 -9.85 -8.22
N TYR A 114 -14.84 -9.49 -7.03
CA TYR A 114 -15.23 -8.14 -6.68
C TYR A 114 -14.53 -7.67 -5.42
N SER A 115 -14.26 -6.36 -5.33
CA SER A 115 -13.89 -5.70 -4.08
C SER A 115 -14.89 -4.60 -3.76
N LEU A 116 -15.38 -4.63 -2.52
CA LEU A 116 -16.39 -3.71 -2.02
C LEU A 116 -15.80 -2.83 -0.92
N TYR A 117 -15.99 -1.52 -1.05
CA TYR A 117 -15.54 -0.51 -0.10
C TYR A 117 -16.76 0.20 0.49
N MET A 118 -17.28 -0.30 1.60
CA MET A 118 -18.46 0.25 2.30
C MET A 118 -18.09 1.28 3.35
N HIS A 119 -19.03 2.17 3.65
CA HIS A 119 -18.89 3.25 4.63
C HIS A 119 -17.87 4.32 4.23
N LEU A 120 -17.83 4.73 2.96
CA LEU A 120 -16.98 5.84 2.53
C LEU A 120 -17.53 7.20 2.99
N GLN A 121 -16.70 8.23 3.09
CA GLN A 121 -17.19 9.57 3.44
C GLN A 121 -18.23 10.13 2.46
N SER A 122 -19.09 11.01 2.95
CA SER A 122 -20.00 11.77 2.10
C SER A 122 -19.25 12.81 1.27
N GLN A 123 -19.79 13.16 0.10
CA GLN A 123 -19.16 14.14 -0.77
C GLN A 123 -19.03 15.50 -0.05
N LYS A 124 -20.05 15.91 0.70
CA LYS A 124 -20.04 17.16 1.47
C LYS A 124 -18.92 17.18 2.51
N GLU A 125 -18.71 16.10 3.27
CA GLU A 125 -17.63 16.07 4.27
C GLU A 125 -16.24 16.16 3.63
N ILE A 126 -16.07 15.62 2.42
CA ILE A 126 -14.83 15.76 1.65
C ILE A 126 -14.66 17.22 1.19
N GLN A 127 -15.71 17.80 0.58
CA GLN A 127 -15.68 19.16 0.03
C GLN A 127 -15.51 20.23 1.12
N ASP A 128 -16.17 20.09 2.26
CA ASP A 128 -16.05 21.01 3.39
C ASP A 128 -14.63 21.01 3.94
N SER A 129 -13.98 19.83 4.02
CA SER A 129 -12.58 19.71 4.43
C SER A 129 -11.61 20.39 3.45
N ILE A 130 -11.86 20.25 2.14
CA ILE A 130 -11.07 20.93 1.10
C ILE A 130 -11.21 22.44 1.25
N THR A 131 -12.45 22.93 1.28
CA THR A 131 -12.78 24.36 1.38
C THR A 131 -12.20 24.99 2.65
N ALA A 132 -12.25 24.28 3.78
CA ALA A 132 -11.72 24.77 5.04
C ALA A 132 -10.19 24.89 5.04
N ALA A 133 -9.50 23.96 4.37
CA ALA A 133 -8.05 24.01 4.20
C ALA A 133 -7.62 25.12 3.22
N GLU A 134 -8.32 25.27 2.09
CA GLU A 134 -8.04 26.31 1.08
C GLU A 134 -8.22 27.72 1.64
N SER A 135 -9.25 27.92 2.45
CA SER A 135 -9.49 29.18 3.18
C SER A 135 -8.62 29.35 4.43
N ALA A 136 -7.79 28.34 4.76
CA ALA A 136 -6.98 28.27 5.98
C ALA A 136 -7.79 28.52 7.29
N SER A 137 -9.10 28.28 7.25
CA SER A 137 -10.05 28.53 8.33
C SER A 137 -10.08 27.40 9.35
N GLN A 138 -9.84 26.16 8.92
CA GLN A 138 -9.59 25.00 9.77
C GLN A 138 -8.47 24.16 9.16
N ILE A 139 -7.36 24.02 9.86
CA ILE A 139 -6.23 23.17 9.48
C ILE A 139 -6.02 22.16 10.60
N THR A 140 -6.36 20.89 10.36
CA THR A 140 -6.21 19.86 11.39
C THR A 140 -4.80 19.26 11.40
N TYR A 141 -4.19 19.07 10.23
CA TYR A 141 -2.88 18.44 10.09
C TYR A 141 -1.96 19.28 9.20
N ILE A 142 -0.68 19.27 9.53
CA ILE A 142 0.37 19.92 8.76
C ILE A 142 1.56 18.98 8.56
N ARG A 143 2.25 19.11 7.43
CA ARG A 143 3.55 18.48 7.17
C ARG A 143 4.66 19.54 7.19
N LEU A 144 5.71 19.29 7.95
CA LEU A 144 6.86 20.20 8.02
C LEU A 144 7.62 20.25 6.70
N LYS A 145 7.82 21.46 6.16
CA LYS A 145 8.58 21.67 4.90
C LYS A 145 10.10 21.66 5.10
N LYS A 146 10.56 21.78 6.35
CA LYS A 146 11.97 21.68 6.77
C LYS A 146 12.06 21.28 8.24
N ASN A 147 13.28 20.98 8.69
CA ASN A 147 13.50 20.68 10.10
C ASN A 147 13.07 21.85 10.98
N TRP A 148 12.34 21.57 12.07
CA TRP A 148 11.79 22.59 12.94
C TRP A 148 11.95 22.26 14.41
N ASN A 149 12.25 23.28 15.23
CA ASN A 149 12.40 23.06 16.66
C ASN A 149 11.03 22.97 17.33
N SER A 150 10.78 21.84 17.97
CA SER A 150 9.73 21.68 18.98
C SER A 150 10.25 22.02 20.36
N ARG A 151 9.36 22.49 21.23
CA ARG A 151 9.68 22.93 22.61
C ARG A 151 8.68 22.38 23.62
N GLY A 152 9.06 22.46 24.89
CA GLY A 152 8.14 22.35 26.02
C GLY A 152 7.17 23.52 26.09
N GLU A 153 6.32 23.53 27.12
CA GLU A 153 5.32 24.58 27.32
C GLU A 153 5.94 25.96 27.52
N PRO A 154 5.45 27.02 26.85
CA PRO A 154 5.85 28.40 27.10
C PRO A 154 5.84 28.76 28.59
N GLY A 155 6.87 29.46 29.05
CA GLY A 155 7.07 29.80 30.47
C GLY A 155 7.47 28.64 31.38
N SER A 156 7.55 27.40 30.89
CA SER A 156 8.02 26.25 31.69
C SER A 156 9.55 26.15 31.72
N ALA A 157 10.09 25.43 32.72
CA ALA A 157 11.52 25.16 32.82
C ALA A 157 12.09 24.36 31.63
N ASP A 158 11.24 23.65 30.87
CA ASP A 158 11.62 22.84 29.71
C ASP A 158 11.45 23.58 28.38
N PHE A 159 10.97 24.82 28.37
CA PHE A 159 10.74 25.60 27.15
C PHE A 159 12.01 25.77 26.30
N ASP A 160 13.16 25.98 26.97
CA ASP A 160 14.44 26.15 26.31
C ASP A 160 15.02 24.84 25.75
N LYS A 161 14.54 23.68 26.22
CA LYS A 161 14.92 22.37 25.68
C LYS A 161 14.21 22.16 24.34
N LYS A 162 14.94 22.44 23.27
CA LYS A 162 14.46 22.20 21.90
C LYS A 162 14.76 20.77 21.45
N VAL A 163 13.79 20.15 20.79
CA VAL A 163 13.98 18.93 20.00
C VAL A 163 13.76 19.27 18.54
N LEU A 164 14.74 18.99 17.70
CA LEU A 164 14.62 19.24 16.26
C LEU A 164 13.75 18.12 15.67
N LEU A 165 12.57 18.49 15.16
CA LEU A 165 11.74 17.61 14.35
C LEU A 165 12.23 17.65 12.89
N PRO A 166 12.38 16.50 12.24
CA PRO A 166 12.81 16.44 10.85
C PRO A 166 11.74 16.99 9.91
N LYS A 167 12.19 17.42 8.72
CA LYS A 167 11.35 17.62 7.54
C LYS A 167 10.42 16.41 7.35
N ASP A 168 9.23 16.66 6.81
CA ASP A 168 8.22 15.65 6.48
C ASP A 168 7.53 15.03 7.72
N SER A 169 7.88 15.45 8.94
CA SER A 169 7.08 15.16 10.14
C SER A 169 5.66 15.71 10.00
N ILE A 170 4.68 14.93 10.44
CA ILE A 170 3.25 15.27 10.37
C ILE A 170 2.74 15.54 11.77
N LEU A 171 2.03 16.66 11.92
CA LEU A 171 1.60 17.20 13.19
C LEU A 171 0.11 17.50 13.15
N LYS A 172 -0.59 17.17 14.23
CA LYS A 172 -1.99 17.53 14.45
C LYS A 172 -2.06 18.82 15.24
N LEU A 173 -2.80 19.81 14.75
CA LEU A 173 -3.09 21.03 15.50
C LEU A 173 -4.10 20.72 16.61
N ILE A 174 -3.83 21.22 17.83
CA ILE A 174 -4.77 21.09 18.95
C ILE A 174 -5.96 22.03 18.76
N ASP A 175 -5.71 23.24 18.25
CA ASP A 175 -6.72 24.17 17.79
C ASP A 175 -6.63 24.33 16.26
N PRO A 176 -7.51 23.67 15.49
CA PRO A 176 -7.47 23.74 14.02
C PRO A 176 -7.75 25.13 13.45
N SER A 177 -8.41 26.03 14.20
CA SER A 177 -8.63 27.42 13.78
C SER A 177 -7.35 28.27 13.85
N ARG A 178 -6.36 27.80 14.63
CA ARG A 178 -5.13 28.53 14.98
C ARG A 178 -5.38 29.85 15.72
N ALA A 179 -6.60 30.09 16.22
CA ALA A 179 -6.93 31.29 16.98
C ALA A 179 -6.23 31.32 18.35
N THR A 180 -5.99 30.15 18.94
CA THR A 180 -5.35 30.02 20.24
C THR A 180 -3.84 29.89 20.09
N VAL A 181 -3.12 30.99 20.31
CA VAL A 181 -1.65 31.02 20.35
C VAL A 181 -1.14 31.46 21.72
N THR A 182 0.05 31.01 22.09
CA THR A 182 0.75 31.47 23.29
C THR A 182 1.98 32.26 22.90
N LYS A 183 2.13 33.46 23.47
CA LYS A 183 3.28 34.33 23.22
C LYS A 183 4.41 34.04 24.18
N ASP A 184 5.62 33.93 23.64
CA ASP A 184 6.83 33.83 24.45
C ASP A 184 8.05 34.33 23.66
N LYS A 185 9.18 34.51 24.35
CA LYS A 185 10.42 34.99 23.77
C LYS A 185 11.46 33.89 23.66
N ILE A 186 12.07 33.77 22.49
CA ILE A 186 13.34 33.05 22.35
C ILE A 186 14.44 34.11 22.32
N ARG A 187 15.26 34.16 23.37
CA ARG A 187 16.23 35.24 23.60
C ARG A 187 15.51 36.60 23.64
N ASN A 188 15.75 37.47 22.67
CA ASN A 188 15.17 38.83 22.61
C ASN A 188 14.04 38.96 21.57
N THR A 189 13.64 37.88 20.93
CA THR A 189 12.64 37.89 19.85
C THR A 189 11.35 37.24 20.32
N GLU A 190 10.22 37.91 20.12
CA GLU A 190 8.88 37.42 20.45
C GLU A 190 8.34 36.52 19.32
N TYR A 191 7.65 35.44 19.71
CA TYR A 191 7.00 34.50 18.80
C TYR A 191 5.59 34.17 19.27
N ASP A 192 4.72 33.82 18.33
CA ASP A 192 3.51 33.05 18.65
C ASP A 192 3.83 31.55 18.55
N PHE A 193 3.40 30.81 19.56
CA PHE A 193 3.50 29.35 19.61
C PHE A 193 2.14 28.70 19.47
N LEU A 194 2.08 27.65 18.66
CA LEU A 194 0.94 26.72 18.60
C LEU A 194 1.29 25.41 19.31
N LYS A 195 0.31 24.91 20.05
CA LYS A 195 0.33 23.57 20.60
C LYS A 195 -0.09 22.57 19.52
N VAL A 196 0.73 21.55 19.31
CA VAL A 196 0.52 20.49 18.32
C VAL A 196 0.81 19.12 18.93
N LYS A 197 0.24 18.06 18.35
CA LYS A 197 0.59 16.68 18.66
C LYS A 197 1.38 16.08 17.50
N VAL A 198 2.54 15.49 17.78
CA VAL A 198 3.34 14.81 16.75
C VAL A 198 2.69 13.47 16.44
N VAL A 199 2.31 13.25 15.17
CA VAL A 199 1.62 12.01 14.74
C VAL A 199 2.43 11.18 13.75
N CYS A 200 3.44 11.78 13.11
CA CYS A 200 4.47 11.09 12.34
C CYS A 200 5.77 11.86 12.48
N VAL A 201 6.88 11.15 12.67
CA VAL A 201 8.23 11.73 12.69
C VAL A 201 8.88 11.41 11.35
N GLY A 202 9.28 12.45 10.62
CA GLY A 202 10.05 12.29 9.38
C GLY A 202 11.42 11.66 9.63
N GLN A 203 12.22 11.53 8.57
CA GLN A 203 13.52 10.88 8.66
C GLN A 203 14.66 11.85 8.37
N TYR A 204 15.68 11.85 9.23
CA TYR A 204 16.93 12.54 8.99
C TYR A 204 17.82 11.72 8.07
N VAL A 205 18.02 12.19 6.84
CA VAL A 205 18.91 11.49 5.92
C VAL A 205 20.38 11.88 6.15
N GLY A 206 21.29 10.92 6.40
CA GLY A 206 22.75 11.14 6.51
C GLY A 206 23.47 10.39 7.66
N ASN A 207 24.73 10.76 7.93
CA ASN A 207 25.73 10.06 8.75
C ASN A 207 25.37 9.79 10.24
N LYS A 208 26.17 8.95 10.93
CA LYS A 208 25.96 8.41 12.30
C LYS A 208 25.54 9.42 13.39
N ASP A 209 25.96 10.69 13.34
CA ASP A 209 25.58 11.72 14.33
C ASP A 209 24.07 12.05 14.32
N LYS A 210 23.37 11.71 13.21
CA LYS A 210 21.92 11.90 13.08
C LYS A 210 21.09 10.84 13.79
N VAL A 211 21.67 9.70 14.18
CA VAL A 211 20.94 8.64 14.92
C VAL A 211 20.46 9.17 16.27
N LYS A 212 21.30 9.93 16.98
CA LYS A 212 20.91 10.52 18.27
C LYS A 212 19.76 11.51 18.11
N ILE A 213 19.85 12.38 17.11
CA ILE A 213 18.84 13.41 16.83
C ILE A 213 17.52 12.76 16.36
N GLN A 214 17.61 11.71 15.54
CA GLN A 214 16.46 10.91 15.13
C GLN A 214 15.80 10.27 16.35
N ASN A 215 16.56 9.61 17.23
CA ASN A 215 16.02 9.00 18.44
C ASN A 215 15.34 10.03 19.36
N GLU A 216 15.89 11.24 19.50
CA GLU A 216 15.26 12.33 20.25
C GLU A 216 13.95 12.81 19.60
N ALA A 217 13.90 12.86 18.27
CA ALA A 217 12.69 13.20 17.52
C ALA A 217 11.64 12.10 17.59
N ASP A 218 12.03 10.83 17.46
CA ASP A 218 11.15 9.65 17.53
C ASP A 218 10.46 9.55 18.90
N GLN A 219 11.16 9.94 19.97
CA GLN A 219 10.57 10.05 21.31
C GLN A 219 9.43 11.07 21.40
N LYS A 220 9.32 12.00 20.44
CA LYS A 220 8.21 12.96 20.36
C LYS A 220 6.96 12.38 19.72
N LEU A 221 7.01 11.21 19.09
CA LEU A 221 5.84 10.56 18.55
C LEU A 221 4.75 10.44 19.63
N ASN A 222 3.53 10.85 19.29
CA ASN A 222 2.36 10.93 20.17
C ASN A 222 2.44 11.94 21.32
N GLN A 223 3.50 12.74 21.45
CA GLN A 223 3.59 13.81 22.44
C GLN A 223 3.00 15.12 21.93
N GLU A 224 2.48 15.92 22.86
CA GLU A 224 2.14 17.33 22.61
C GLU A 224 3.39 18.19 22.77
N VAL A 225 3.63 19.09 21.81
CA VAL A 225 4.78 19.99 21.76
C VAL A 225 4.34 21.37 21.28
N TRP A 226 5.23 22.35 21.47
CA TRP A 226 4.98 23.72 21.03
C TRP A 226 5.90 24.11 19.88
N LEU A 227 5.31 24.69 18.84
CA LEU A 227 6.01 25.18 17.66
C LEU A 227 5.88 26.68 17.54
N ALA A 228 7.01 27.36 17.28
CA ALA A 228 6.97 28.75 16.84
C ALA A 228 6.36 28.79 15.44
N ILE A 229 5.31 29.60 15.27
CA ILE A 229 4.53 29.73 14.02
C ILE A 229 4.48 31.15 13.46
N LYS A 230 4.92 32.14 14.26
CA LYS A 230 5.05 33.53 13.85
C LYS A 230 6.20 34.15 14.62
N GLN A 231 7.03 34.92 13.92
CA GLN A 231 8.13 35.67 14.50
C GLN A 231 7.85 37.16 14.38
N TYR A 232 8.12 37.91 15.44
CA TYR A 232 8.00 39.37 15.47
C TYR A 232 9.38 40.02 15.53
N GLY A 233 9.62 41.01 14.67
CA GLY A 233 10.86 41.77 14.62
C GLY A 233 10.96 42.66 13.38
N GLU A 234 12.02 43.46 13.31
CA GLU A 234 12.31 44.29 12.15
C GLU A 234 12.68 43.41 10.94
N GLY A 235 12.02 43.59 9.81
CA GLY A 235 12.27 42.82 8.58
C GLY A 235 11.66 41.42 8.51
N THR A 236 10.85 40.99 9.49
CA THR A 236 10.18 39.68 9.46
C THR A 236 8.80 39.77 8.82
N ASN A 237 8.45 38.84 7.92
CA ASN A 237 7.08 38.65 7.43
C ASN A 237 6.42 37.44 8.12
N PRO A 238 5.47 37.67 9.04
CA PRO A 238 4.70 36.61 9.69
C PRO A 238 4.06 35.53 8.81
N GLU A 239 3.44 35.91 7.70
CA GLU A 239 2.75 34.96 6.83
C GLU A 239 3.74 34.07 6.09
N GLU A 240 4.86 34.67 5.67
CA GLU A 240 5.96 33.94 5.04
C GLU A 240 6.56 32.92 6.02
N PHE A 241 6.65 33.25 7.30
CA PHE A 241 7.15 32.35 8.34
C PHE A 241 6.32 31.05 8.43
N TRP A 242 4.98 31.18 8.43
CA TRP A 242 4.07 30.04 8.40
C TRP A 242 4.20 29.23 7.10
N ASN A 243 4.20 29.91 5.95
CA ASN A 243 4.31 29.26 4.64
C ASN A 243 5.65 28.53 4.45
N ASN A 244 6.69 28.97 5.17
CA ASN A 244 8.00 28.32 5.25
C ASN A 244 8.07 27.19 6.29
N LEU A 245 7.17 27.17 7.27
CA LEU A 245 7.09 26.15 8.32
C LEU A 245 6.51 24.85 7.77
N ALA A 246 5.31 24.91 7.22
CA ALA A 246 4.56 23.71 6.91
C ALA A 246 3.56 23.89 5.77
N GLU A 247 3.15 22.76 5.19
CA GLU A 247 2.01 22.67 4.29
C GLU A 247 0.81 22.06 5.04
N PRO A 248 -0.41 22.62 4.91
CA PRO A 248 -1.62 21.96 5.37
C PRO A 248 -1.83 20.64 4.63
N LEU A 249 -2.11 19.57 5.38
CA LEU A 249 -2.57 18.31 4.80
C LEU A 249 -4.10 18.35 4.74
N THR A 250 -4.64 18.10 3.55
CA THR A 250 -6.09 18.09 3.31
C THR A 250 -6.47 16.94 2.39
N LYS A 251 -7.76 16.63 2.38
CA LYS A 251 -8.35 15.65 1.48
C LYS A 251 -8.22 16.14 0.04
N GLN A 252 -8.14 15.20 -0.88
CA GLN A 252 -8.39 15.41 -2.30
C GLN A 252 -9.69 14.72 -2.68
N MET A 253 -10.45 15.32 -3.59
CA MET A 253 -11.65 14.70 -4.14
C MET A 253 -11.25 13.45 -4.94
N PRO A 254 -11.84 12.27 -4.69
CA PRO A 254 -11.54 11.08 -5.49
C PRO A 254 -11.81 11.32 -6.99
N PRO A 255 -10.98 10.80 -7.90
CA PRO A 255 -11.15 11.04 -9.35
C PRO A 255 -12.55 10.69 -9.85
N TRP A 256 -13.12 9.58 -9.36
CA TRP A 256 -14.45 9.10 -9.70
C TRP A 256 -15.61 9.94 -9.12
N HIS A 257 -15.35 10.89 -8.22
CA HIS A 257 -16.35 11.82 -7.68
C HIS A 257 -16.50 13.11 -8.51
N THR A 258 -15.58 13.40 -9.45
CA THR A 258 -15.49 14.73 -10.07
C THR A 258 -16.13 14.82 -11.45
N LYS A 259 -16.63 16.01 -11.77
CA LYS A 259 -17.15 16.45 -13.08
C LYS A 259 -16.15 16.33 -14.25
N ASN A 260 -14.86 16.11 -13.96
CA ASN A 260 -13.77 16.03 -14.94
C ASN A 260 -13.06 14.65 -14.95
N GLY A 261 -13.63 13.63 -14.31
CA GLY A 261 -13.21 12.24 -14.52
C GLY A 261 -13.45 11.81 -15.97
N PRO A 262 -12.83 10.72 -16.45
CA PRO A 262 -13.01 10.26 -17.81
C PRO A 262 -14.49 9.87 -18.03
N GLU A 263 -15.22 10.77 -18.71
CA GLU A 263 -16.58 10.64 -19.29
C GLU A 263 -17.83 10.98 -18.43
N ASN A 264 -17.89 12.23 -17.93
CA ASN A 264 -19.10 12.94 -17.41
C ASN A 264 -19.72 12.43 -16.09
N ASN A 265 -19.82 13.35 -15.11
CA ASN A 265 -20.69 13.36 -13.92
C ASN A 265 -21.32 12.02 -13.51
N LEU A 266 -20.63 11.20 -12.72
CA LEU A 266 -21.37 10.23 -11.89
C LEU A 266 -22.29 11.03 -10.95
N PRO A 267 -23.63 10.88 -11.05
CA PRO A 267 -24.54 11.66 -10.22
C PRO A 267 -24.32 11.32 -8.75
N ILE A 268 -24.34 12.36 -7.92
CA ILE A 268 -24.56 12.22 -6.49
C ILE A 268 -25.89 11.53 -6.30
N VAL A 269 -25.92 10.54 -5.43
CA VAL A 269 -27.12 9.77 -5.14
C VAL A 269 -27.93 10.49 -4.06
N ALA A 270 -28.69 11.50 -4.47
CA ALA A 270 -29.50 12.30 -3.54
C ALA A 270 -30.68 11.51 -2.93
N ASP A 271 -31.20 10.50 -3.63
CA ASP A 271 -32.33 9.67 -3.19
C ASP A 271 -31.91 8.37 -2.49
N GLY A 272 -30.61 8.14 -2.30
CA GLY A 272 -30.06 6.93 -1.66
C GLY A 272 -30.10 5.65 -2.50
N THR A 273 -30.43 5.72 -3.80
CA THR A 273 -30.46 4.54 -4.69
C THR A 273 -29.06 4.01 -5.06
N VAL A 274 -28.95 2.72 -5.40
CA VAL A 274 -27.69 2.18 -5.98
C VAL A 274 -27.59 2.60 -7.43
N GLN A 275 -26.42 3.10 -7.83
CA GLN A 275 -26.13 3.47 -9.21
C GLN A 275 -25.24 2.40 -9.86
N MET A 276 -25.51 2.13 -11.14
CA MET A 276 -24.68 1.29 -12.01
C MET A 276 -24.25 2.13 -13.20
N PRO A 277 -22.94 2.39 -13.39
CA PRO A 277 -22.46 3.09 -14.57
C PRO A 277 -22.91 2.40 -15.87
N GLU A 278 -23.42 3.16 -16.85
CA GLU A 278 -23.81 2.62 -18.16
C GLU A 278 -22.62 1.96 -18.88
N LEU A 279 -21.44 2.53 -18.69
CA LEU A 279 -20.16 1.97 -19.12
C LEU A 279 -19.26 1.76 -17.89
N PRO A 280 -18.62 0.58 -17.74
CA PRO A 280 -17.71 0.35 -16.62
C PRO A 280 -16.55 1.36 -16.63
N MET A 281 -16.32 2.02 -15.50
CA MET A 281 -15.20 2.96 -15.37
C MET A 281 -13.95 2.25 -14.86
N ASN A 282 -12.87 2.31 -15.61
CA ASN A 282 -11.59 1.73 -15.20
C ASN A 282 -10.99 2.48 -14.00
N ILE A 283 -10.68 1.74 -12.94
CA ILE A 283 -9.97 2.21 -11.75
C ILE A 283 -8.67 1.43 -11.63
N LYS A 284 -7.54 2.13 -11.43
CA LYS A 284 -6.23 1.50 -11.31
C LYS A 284 -5.89 1.15 -9.86
N ALA A 285 -5.09 0.11 -9.67
CA ALA A 285 -4.52 -0.19 -8.35
C ALA A 285 -3.80 1.04 -7.78
N GLY A 286 -4.07 1.38 -6.52
CA GLY A 286 -3.56 2.58 -5.84
C GLY A 286 -4.35 3.86 -6.09
N GLU A 287 -5.34 3.84 -6.98
CA GLU A 287 -6.19 5.01 -7.26
C GLU A 287 -7.12 5.33 -6.08
N HIS A 288 -7.39 6.61 -5.85
CA HIS A 288 -8.14 7.09 -4.69
C HIS A 288 -9.63 6.75 -4.80
N LEU A 289 -10.16 6.06 -3.80
CA LEU A 289 -11.57 5.69 -3.73
C LEU A 289 -12.38 6.55 -2.75
N GLY A 290 -11.76 7.04 -1.67
CA GLY A 290 -12.48 7.84 -0.68
C GLY A 290 -11.73 7.92 0.64
N TYR A 291 -12.45 8.17 1.72
CA TYR A 291 -11.91 8.26 3.09
C TYR A 291 -12.81 7.47 4.05
N LEU A 292 -12.31 7.20 5.25
CA LEU A 292 -13.09 6.54 6.30
C LEU A 292 -14.37 7.33 6.63
N GLY A 293 -15.54 6.75 6.38
CA GLY A 293 -16.84 7.37 6.62
C GLY A 293 -17.27 7.25 8.05
N LYS A 294 -18.12 8.20 8.46
CA LYS A 294 -18.70 8.21 9.80
C LYS A 294 -19.61 7.00 10.00
N TYR A 295 -19.56 6.37 11.17
CA TYR A 295 -20.46 5.30 11.54
C TYR A 295 -20.87 5.44 13.02
N GLU A 296 -21.99 6.11 13.26
CA GLU A 296 -22.64 6.16 14.58
C GLU A 296 -23.61 4.98 14.73
N TYR A 297 -23.58 4.33 15.88
CA TYR A 297 -24.44 3.19 16.17
C TYR A 297 -24.88 3.17 17.63
N LEU A 298 -26.05 2.59 17.87
CA LEU A 298 -26.54 2.40 19.22
C LEU A 298 -25.69 1.34 19.93
N LYS A 299 -25.11 1.72 21.06
CA LYS A 299 -24.35 0.84 21.95
C LYS A 299 -25.27 -0.09 22.74
N ASN A 300 -26.49 0.37 23.03
CA ASN A 300 -27.47 -0.35 23.83
C ASN A 300 -28.90 0.17 23.54
N ALA A 301 -29.89 -0.53 24.08
CA ALA A 301 -31.29 -0.19 23.90
C ALA A 301 -31.74 1.07 24.67
N GLN A 302 -30.87 1.69 25.48
CA GLN A 302 -31.15 2.97 26.16
C GLN A 302 -30.89 4.19 25.26
N GLY A 303 -30.39 3.98 24.04
CA GLY A 303 -30.14 5.07 23.08
C GLY A 303 -28.74 5.68 23.16
N ASN A 304 -27.83 5.10 23.96
CA ASN A 304 -26.45 5.57 24.00
C ASN A 304 -25.77 5.33 22.65
N ILE A 305 -25.21 6.37 22.04
CA ILE A 305 -24.44 6.27 20.80
C ILE A 305 -22.96 6.01 21.09
N ASP A 306 -22.36 5.16 20.27
CA ASP A 306 -20.92 5.07 20.07
C ASP A 306 -20.61 5.45 18.61
N GLN A 307 -19.38 5.89 18.34
CA GLN A 307 -18.98 6.34 17.02
C GLN A 307 -17.58 5.86 16.63
N GLU A 308 -17.41 5.57 15.36
CA GLU A 308 -16.11 5.40 14.73
C GLU A 308 -16.13 5.95 13.30
N TYR A 309 -14.96 6.26 12.75
CA TYR A 309 -14.82 6.45 11.30
C TYR A 309 -14.17 5.20 10.74
N ARG A 310 -14.80 4.59 9.74
CA ARG A 310 -14.36 3.30 9.22
C ARG A 310 -14.65 3.15 7.73
N VAL A 311 -13.97 2.20 7.10
CA VAL A 311 -14.38 1.55 5.86
C VAL A 311 -14.51 0.06 6.16
N HIS A 312 -15.54 -0.59 5.64
CA HIS A 312 -15.61 -2.04 5.60
C HIS A 312 -15.18 -2.49 4.19
N LEU A 313 -14.20 -3.38 4.15
CA LEU A 313 -13.60 -3.88 2.94
C LEU A 313 -13.91 -5.37 2.81
N GLU A 314 -14.57 -5.76 1.72
CA GLU A 314 -14.94 -7.14 1.42
C GLU A 314 -14.39 -7.52 0.03
N VAL A 315 -13.96 -8.77 -0.12
CA VAL A 315 -13.57 -9.33 -1.42
C VAL A 315 -14.35 -10.62 -1.61
N PHE A 316 -15.06 -10.73 -2.73
CA PHE A 316 -15.94 -11.86 -2.96
C PHE A 316 -16.13 -12.21 -4.44
N SER A 317 -16.74 -13.36 -4.72
CA SER A 317 -17.07 -13.83 -6.07
C SER A 317 -18.32 -14.71 -6.06
N ASN A 318 -19.01 -14.80 -7.21
CA ASN A 318 -20.10 -15.76 -7.38
C ASN A 318 -19.54 -17.20 -7.46
N ASP A 319 -18.48 -17.36 -8.26
CA ASP A 319 -17.83 -18.65 -8.48
C ASP A 319 -16.82 -18.99 -7.38
N ARG A 320 -16.64 -20.29 -7.17
CA ARG A 320 -15.59 -20.79 -6.28
C ARG A 320 -14.22 -20.39 -6.85
N PRO A 321 -13.31 -19.82 -6.03
CA PRO A 321 -11.95 -19.52 -6.46
C PRO A 321 -11.25 -20.75 -7.08
N PRO A 322 -10.76 -20.64 -8.33
CA PRO A 322 -10.02 -21.72 -8.98
C PRO A 322 -8.59 -21.79 -8.46
N GLU A 323 -7.94 -22.95 -8.65
CA GLU A 323 -6.61 -23.24 -8.09
C GLU A 323 -5.54 -22.23 -8.51
N TYR A 324 -5.53 -21.81 -9.78
CA TYR A 324 -4.56 -20.83 -10.28
C TYR A 324 -4.69 -19.47 -9.57
N PHE A 325 -5.91 -19.10 -9.17
CA PHE A 325 -6.16 -17.89 -8.42
C PHE A 325 -5.72 -18.06 -6.96
N LEU A 326 -6.00 -19.20 -6.32
CA LEU A 326 -5.53 -19.51 -4.97
C LEU A 326 -3.99 -19.48 -4.86
N LYS A 327 -3.31 -20.04 -5.85
CA LYS A 327 -1.85 -19.96 -5.97
C LYS A 327 -1.37 -18.51 -6.07
N ALA A 328 -2.05 -17.67 -6.85
CA ALA A 328 -1.74 -16.24 -6.95
C ALA A 328 -1.92 -15.50 -5.62
N LEU A 329 -3.02 -15.76 -4.89
CA LEU A 329 -3.26 -15.20 -3.54
C LEU A 329 -2.19 -15.64 -2.51
N ALA A 330 -1.53 -16.77 -2.75
CA ALA A 330 -0.43 -17.28 -1.95
C ALA A 330 0.96 -16.83 -2.44
N GLY A 331 1.03 -15.85 -3.35
CA GLY A 331 2.31 -15.36 -3.88
C GLY A 331 3.04 -16.41 -4.73
N GLY A 332 2.31 -17.33 -5.36
CA GLY A 332 2.85 -18.35 -6.28
C GLY A 332 3.18 -19.70 -5.64
N GLN A 333 2.91 -19.90 -4.34
CA GLN A 333 3.15 -21.17 -3.65
C GLN A 333 2.15 -22.25 -4.08
N GLU A 334 2.65 -23.45 -4.46
CA GLU A 334 1.81 -24.61 -4.80
C GLU A 334 1.02 -25.12 -3.59
N GLU A 335 1.70 -25.32 -2.45
CA GLU A 335 1.02 -25.64 -1.19
C GLU A 335 0.56 -24.35 -0.49
N HIS A 336 -0.59 -23.84 -0.91
CA HIS A 336 -1.05 -22.51 -0.52
C HIS A 336 -1.78 -22.43 0.83
N GLY A 337 -2.21 -23.57 1.38
CA GLY A 337 -2.87 -23.69 2.68
C GLY A 337 -4.31 -23.15 2.78
N PHE A 338 -4.91 -22.65 1.69
CA PHE A 338 -6.32 -22.22 1.67
C PHE A 338 -7.29 -23.38 1.94
N GLN A 339 -8.30 -23.11 2.76
CA GLN A 339 -9.40 -24.01 3.08
C GLN A 339 -10.71 -23.44 2.55
N VAL A 340 -11.45 -24.23 1.80
CA VAL A 340 -12.72 -23.81 1.21
C VAL A 340 -13.87 -24.45 2.00
N ILE A 341 -14.76 -23.62 2.53
CA ILE A 341 -15.88 -24.04 3.39
C ILE A 341 -17.19 -23.52 2.79
N ASP A 342 -18.16 -24.40 2.59
CA ASP A 342 -19.51 -24.00 2.18
C ASP A 342 -20.38 -23.76 3.42
N GLY A 343 -20.63 -22.48 3.72
CA GLY A 343 -21.49 -22.03 4.81
C GLY A 343 -22.82 -21.47 4.29
N SER A 344 -23.24 -21.77 3.06
CA SER A 344 -24.41 -21.16 2.42
C SER A 344 -25.75 -21.41 3.13
N GLY A 345 -25.83 -22.49 3.92
CA GLY A 345 -26.98 -22.83 4.78
C GLY A 345 -26.89 -22.27 6.21
N SER A 346 -25.83 -21.55 6.56
CA SER A 346 -25.62 -20.96 7.88
C SER A 346 -26.46 -19.70 8.08
N THR A 347 -26.98 -19.51 9.29
CA THR A 347 -27.62 -18.25 9.72
C THR A 347 -26.60 -17.14 10.01
N GLY A 348 -25.30 -17.48 10.03
CA GLY A 348 -24.24 -16.57 10.43
C GLY A 348 -24.23 -16.23 11.92
N VAL A 349 -25.06 -16.89 12.74
CA VAL A 349 -25.03 -16.79 14.22
C VAL A 349 -24.17 -17.92 14.78
N MET A 350 -23.26 -17.59 15.68
CA MET A 350 -22.42 -18.58 16.36
C MET A 350 -23.24 -19.34 17.42
N GLU A 351 -23.71 -20.53 17.05
CA GLU A 351 -24.52 -21.45 17.88
C GLU A 351 -23.94 -22.88 17.79
N PRO A 352 -24.04 -23.72 18.85
CA PRO A 352 -23.47 -25.08 18.86
C PRO A 352 -23.98 -26.01 17.74
N ALA A 353 -25.21 -25.80 17.29
CA ALA A 353 -25.81 -26.58 16.20
C ALA A 353 -25.36 -26.14 14.80
N ASN A 354 -24.63 -25.03 14.68
CA ASN A 354 -24.20 -24.48 13.40
C ASN A 354 -22.90 -25.15 12.94
N THR A 355 -23.00 -26.06 11.97
CA THR A 355 -21.88 -26.86 11.45
C THR A 355 -20.75 -26.00 10.88
N PHE A 356 -21.07 -24.86 10.25
CA PHE A 356 -20.10 -23.90 9.75
C PHE A 356 -19.19 -23.35 10.86
N PHE A 357 -19.76 -23.02 12.03
CA PHE A 357 -18.97 -22.56 13.17
C PHE A 357 -18.32 -23.70 13.94
N ASN A 358 -18.79 -24.95 13.84
CA ASN A 358 -18.11 -26.10 14.44
C ASN A 358 -16.76 -26.40 13.76
N ASP A 359 -16.67 -26.20 12.45
CA ASP A 359 -15.39 -26.33 11.72
C ASP A 359 -14.40 -25.24 12.13
N ILE A 360 -14.89 -24.00 12.32
CA ILE A 360 -14.08 -22.90 12.88
C ILE A 360 -13.75 -23.17 14.35
N ARG A 361 -14.68 -23.74 15.14
CA ARG A 361 -14.53 -24.07 16.56
C ARG A 361 -13.37 -25.02 16.81
N ARG A 362 -13.21 -26.07 16.00
CA ARG A 362 -12.09 -27.01 16.12
C ARG A 362 -10.72 -26.35 15.93
N ALA A 363 -10.64 -25.22 15.24
CA ALA A 363 -9.38 -24.53 15.03
C ALA A 363 -8.97 -23.63 16.22
N ILE A 364 -9.87 -23.42 17.18
CA ILE A 364 -9.78 -22.37 18.22
C ILE A 364 -9.98 -22.90 19.65
N ASP A 365 -10.59 -24.08 19.79
CA ASP A 365 -10.75 -24.85 21.03
C ASP A 365 -9.37 -25.42 21.42
N THR A 366 -8.64 -24.65 22.24
CA THR A 366 -7.22 -24.92 22.53
C THR A 366 -7.03 -25.95 23.63
N ASP A 367 -8.01 -26.08 24.52
CA ASP A 367 -8.02 -27.07 25.60
C ASP A 367 -8.85 -28.32 25.28
N ASN A 368 -9.52 -28.34 24.12
CA ASN A 368 -10.37 -29.43 23.61
C ASN A 368 -11.56 -29.75 24.52
N ASP A 369 -12.07 -28.76 25.26
CA ASP A 369 -13.14 -28.95 26.22
C ASP A 369 -14.55 -28.96 25.58
N GLY A 370 -14.64 -28.65 24.29
CA GLY A 370 -15.92 -28.65 23.57
C GLY A 370 -16.70 -27.33 23.70
N GLN A 371 -16.19 -26.37 24.46
CA GLN A 371 -16.73 -25.03 24.65
C GLN A 371 -15.84 -24.00 23.94
N ILE A 372 -16.23 -22.72 23.99
CA ILE A 372 -15.34 -21.61 23.61
C ILE A 372 -15.43 -20.60 24.74
N SER A 373 -14.38 -20.50 25.54
CA SER A 373 -14.27 -19.48 26.59
C SER A 373 -14.00 -18.09 26.01
N GLU A 374 -14.26 -17.04 26.79
CA GLU A 374 -13.90 -15.67 26.38
C GLU A 374 -12.38 -15.49 26.22
N ASN A 375 -11.59 -16.26 26.99
CA ASN A 375 -10.14 -16.30 26.85
C ASN A 375 -9.71 -16.96 25.53
N GLU A 376 -10.38 -18.01 25.09
CA GLU A 376 -10.13 -18.64 23.78
C GLU A 376 -10.57 -17.75 22.62
N LEU A 377 -11.65 -16.98 22.76
CA LEU A 377 -12.01 -15.95 21.77
C LEU A 377 -10.94 -14.85 21.68
N VAL A 378 -10.42 -14.38 22.83
CA VAL A 378 -9.33 -13.39 22.86
C VAL A 378 -8.04 -13.98 22.27
N ALA A 379 -7.68 -15.21 22.64
CA ALA A 379 -6.55 -15.93 22.08
C ALA A 379 -6.73 -16.19 20.59
N PHE A 380 -7.94 -16.48 20.12
CA PHE A 380 -8.31 -16.60 18.71
C PHE A 380 -8.10 -15.30 17.95
N TYR A 381 -8.57 -14.18 18.51
CA TYR A 381 -8.32 -12.85 17.96
C TYR A 381 -6.82 -12.48 17.98
N GLN A 382 -5.96 -13.20 18.71
CA GLN A 382 -4.51 -12.92 18.74
C GLN A 382 -3.65 -13.97 18.01
N ALA A 383 -4.08 -15.22 17.90
CA ALA A 383 -3.28 -16.37 17.48
C ALA A 383 -3.81 -17.13 16.26
N ALA A 384 -5.10 -17.02 15.92
CA ALA A 384 -5.71 -17.72 14.79
C ALA A 384 -5.91 -16.84 13.54
N THR A 385 -5.49 -15.57 13.61
CA THR A 385 -5.70 -14.59 12.53
C THR A 385 -5.11 -15.10 11.21
N ASN A 386 -3.86 -15.59 11.23
CA ASN A 386 -3.21 -16.18 10.05
C ASN A 386 -3.93 -17.41 9.48
N ARG A 387 -4.71 -18.16 10.29
CA ARG A 387 -5.46 -19.33 9.83
C ARG A 387 -6.76 -18.92 9.13
N LEU A 388 -7.49 -17.96 9.70
CA LEU A 388 -8.75 -17.47 9.11
C LEU A 388 -8.54 -16.74 7.78
N GLU A 389 -7.42 -16.05 7.63
CA GLU A 389 -7.02 -15.39 6.37
C GLU A 389 -6.89 -16.38 5.20
N LYS A 390 -6.73 -17.66 5.50
CA LYS A 390 -6.68 -18.76 4.54
C LYS A 390 -8.01 -19.48 4.38
N VAL A 391 -9.07 -19.06 5.06
CA VAL A 391 -10.40 -19.64 4.88
C VAL A 391 -11.17 -18.85 3.82
N ILE A 392 -11.70 -19.57 2.85
CA ILE A 392 -12.58 -19.07 1.79
C ILE A 392 -13.95 -19.67 2.06
N ALA A 393 -14.92 -18.82 2.38
CA ALA A 393 -16.22 -19.28 2.86
C ALA A 393 -17.34 -18.84 1.91
N LYS A 394 -18.19 -19.77 1.48
CA LYS A 394 -19.45 -19.40 0.82
C LYS A 394 -20.47 -19.01 1.88
N HIS A 395 -20.96 -17.78 1.86
CA HIS A 395 -21.95 -17.31 2.84
C HIS A 395 -22.76 -16.15 2.25
N PRO A 396 -24.02 -15.94 2.66
CA PRO A 396 -24.74 -14.72 2.34
C PRO A 396 -23.92 -13.46 2.70
N SER A 397 -23.83 -12.51 1.76
CA SER A 397 -23.15 -11.23 2.00
C SER A 397 -23.89 -10.42 3.07
N GLU A 398 -23.16 -9.65 3.88
CA GLU A 398 -23.75 -8.77 4.91
C GLU A 398 -24.59 -7.63 4.30
N TRP A 399 -24.45 -7.43 2.98
CA TRP A 399 -25.06 -6.33 2.24
C TRP A 399 -26.26 -6.72 1.37
N TYR A 400 -26.72 -7.96 1.49
CA TYR A 400 -27.94 -8.48 0.86
C TYR A 400 -29.02 -8.71 1.91
N PHE A 401 -30.25 -8.31 1.61
CA PHE A 401 -31.42 -8.53 2.47
C PHE A 401 -32.52 -9.36 1.79
N LYS A 402 -33.03 -10.35 2.51
CA LYS A 402 -34.35 -10.98 2.30
C LYS A 402 -35.04 -10.96 3.66
N GLU A 403 -36.27 -10.48 3.74
CA GLU A 403 -36.99 -10.16 4.99
C GLU A 403 -36.83 -11.22 6.09
N ASP A 404 -36.87 -12.51 5.75
CA ASP A 404 -36.75 -13.59 6.73
C ASP A 404 -35.32 -13.78 7.29
N ASP A 405 -34.27 -13.78 6.47
CA ASP A 405 -32.93 -14.29 6.88
C ASP A 405 -32.16 -13.33 7.82
N LEU A 406 -32.12 -12.03 7.50
CA LEU A 406 -31.40 -11.03 8.30
C LEU A 406 -32.19 -10.60 9.53
N ALA A 407 -33.51 -10.49 9.40
CA ALA A 407 -34.36 -10.28 10.55
C ALA A 407 -34.17 -11.42 11.54
N ILE A 408 -34.11 -12.69 11.10
CA ILE A 408 -33.79 -13.83 11.98
C ILE A 408 -32.39 -13.70 12.59
N LYS A 409 -31.34 -13.36 11.82
CA LYS A 409 -29.97 -13.20 12.36
C LYS A 409 -29.91 -12.14 13.47
N TYR A 410 -30.41 -10.93 13.20
CA TYR A 410 -30.35 -9.83 14.15
C TYR A 410 -31.36 -9.95 15.28
N LYS A 411 -32.56 -10.46 15.01
CA LYS A 411 -33.53 -10.84 16.04
C LYS A 411 -32.91 -11.84 16.99
N LYS A 412 -32.26 -12.92 16.51
CA LYS A 412 -31.55 -13.88 17.36
C LYS A 412 -30.39 -13.24 18.15
N LEU A 413 -29.56 -12.40 17.52
CA LEU A 413 -28.46 -11.71 18.21
C LEU A 413 -28.97 -10.77 19.31
N ILE A 414 -30.06 -10.05 19.04
CA ILE A 414 -30.66 -9.09 19.96
C ILE A 414 -31.48 -9.80 21.04
N GLU A 415 -32.21 -10.88 20.73
CA GLU A 415 -32.89 -11.78 21.68
C GLU A 415 -31.90 -12.39 22.65
N LYS A 416 -30.71 -12.80 22.18
CA LYS A 416 -29.63 -13.27 23.08
C LYS A 416 -29.14 -12.16 24.00
N GLY A 417 -29.08 -10.92 23.50
CA GLY A 417 -28.82 -9.73 24.33
C GLY A 417 -29.92 -9.49 25.37
N ARG A 418 -31.20 -9.63 24.97
CA ARG A 418 -32.39 -9.57 25.83
C ARG A 418 -32.30 -10.61 26.93
N GLU A 419 -32.03 -11.87 26.58
CA GLU A 419 -31.92 -13.01 27.48
C GLU A 419 -30.82 -12.78 28.54
N ILE A 420 -29.64 -12.29 28.15
CA ILE A 420 -28.56 -11.97 29.10
C ILE A 420 -29.03 -10.92 30.12
N GLN A 421 -29.72 -9.87 29.65
CA GLN A 421 -30.22 -8.80 30.51
C GLN A 421 -31.37 -9.28 31.40
N GLU A 422 -32.27 -10.11 30.86
CA GLU A 422 -33.34 -10.77 31.62
C GLU A 422 -32.77 -11.66 32.71
N ASN A 423 -31.79 -12.52 32.40
CA ASN A 423 -31.14 -13.41 33.36
C ASN A 423 -30.49 -12.63 34.51
N LYS A 424 -29.85 -11.50 34.19
CA LYS A 424 -29.32 -10.59 35.20
C LYS A 424 -30.43 -10.03 36.09
N LEU A 425 -31.55 -9.60 35.51
CA LEU A 425 -32.66 -9.02 36.28
C LEU A 425 -33.41 -10.07 37.11
N ARG A 426 -33.63 -11.27 36.56
CA ARG A 426 -34.20 -12.44 37.24
C ARG A 426 -33.43 -12.77 38.52
N SER A 427 -32.11 -12.61 38.52
CA SER A 427 -31.26 -12.85 39.71
C SER A 427 -31.57 -11.95 40.92
N TYR A 428 -32.25 -10.83 40.72
CA TYR A 428 -32.67 -9.93 41.81
C TYR A 428 -34.02 -10.33 42.44
N TYR A 429 -34.73 -11.32 41.90
CA TYR A 429 -36.03 -11.79 42.40
C TYR A 429 -35.91 -13.10 43.16
N GLN A 430 -36.73 -13.28 44.21
CA GLN A 430 -36.72 -14.48 45.06
C GLN A 430 -37.40 -15.69 44.39
N SER A 431 -38.24 -15.47 43.38
CA SER A 431 -38.92 -16.52 42.63
C SER A 431 -39.20 -16.08 41.19
N GLU A 432 -39.32 -17.05 40.29
CA GLU A 432 -39.68 -16.81 38.88
C GLU A 432 -41.05 -16.13 38.77
N GLU A 433 -42.02 -16.56 39.58
CA GLU A 433 -43.35 -15.94 39.66
C GLU A 433 -43.28 -14.46 40.10
N GLY A 434 -42.36 -14.12 41.01
CA GLY A 434 -42.14 -12.74 41.44
C GLY A 434 -41.56 -11.85 40.35
N TYR A 435 -40.69 -12.40 39.49
CA TYR A 435 -40.17 -11.69 38.31
C TYR A 435 -41.25 -11.51 37.24
N GLN A 436 -42.00 -12.56 36.92
CA GLN A 436 -43.05 -12.53 35.90
C GLN A 436 -44.18 -11.56 36.24
N ASN A 437 -44.52 -11.41 37.52
CA ASN A 437 -45.53 -10.45 37.98
C ASN A 437 -44.99 -9.02 38.19
N SER A 438 -43.72 -8.76 37.91
CA SER A 438 -43.12 -7.43 37.96
C SER A 438 -43.35 -6.67 36.65
N PRO A 439 -43.13 -5.33 36.58
CA PRO A 439 -43.25 -4.60 35.32
C PRO A 439 -42.07 -4.81 34.35
N TYR A 440 -41.00 -5.47 34.79
CA TYR A 440 -39.76 -5.57 34.00
C TYR A 440 -39.84 -6.46 32.75
N PRO A 441 -40.54 -7.61 32.74
CA PRO A 441 -40.70 -8.41 31.51
C PRO A 441 -41.33 -7.62 30.36
N GLU A 442 -42.46 -6.95 30.61
CA GLU A 442 -43.13 -6.13 29.60
C GLU A 442 -42.27 -4.92 29.17
N MET A 443 -41.61 -4.27 30.13
CA MET A 443 -40.72 -3.14 29.84
C MET A 443 -39.53 -3.55 28.98
N ILE A 444 -38.90 -4.70 29.27
CA ILE A 444 -37.80 -5.25 28.48
C ILE A 444 -38.28 -5.56 27.07
N GLU A 445 -39.42 -6.23 26.92
CA GLU A 445 -39.92 -6.60 25.59
C GLU A 445 -40.21 -5.37 24.72
N SER A 446 -40.82 -4.33 25.31
CA SER A 446 -41.07 -3.08 24.62
C SER A 446 -39.78 -2.38 24.17
N ILE A 447 -38.79 -2.28 25.07
CA ILE A 447 -37.49 -1.64 24.77
C ILE A 447 -36.75 -2.39 23.67
N TYR A 448 -36.65 -3.72 23.77
CA TYR A 448 -35.91 -4.52 22.79
C TYR A 448 -36.65 -4.63 21.45
N SER A 449 -37.98 -4.64 21.43
CA SER A 449 -38.76 -4.61 20.18
C SER A 449 -38.54 -3.31 19.41
N GLN A 450 -38.57 -2.16 20.09
CA GLN A 450 -38.26 -0.86 19.49
C GLN A 450 -36.82 -0.82 18.97
N PHE A 451 -35.87 -1.34 19.75
CA PHE A 451 -34.47 -1.44 19.36
C PHE A 451 -34.27 -2.31 18.11
N ILE A 452 -34.91 -3.49 18.04
CA ILE A 452 -34.86 -4.39 16.88
C ILE A 452 -35.39 -3.69 15.63
N ASN A 453 -36.57 -3.06 15.73
CA ASN A 453 -37.19 -2.37 14.59
C ASN A 453 -36.31 -1.22 14.09
N HIS A 454 -35.72 -0.43 14.99
CA HIS A 454 -34.76 0.61 14.61
C HIS A 454 -33.53 0.05 13.88
N GLU A 455 -32.92 -1.02 14.40
CA GLU A 455 -31.76 -1.64 13.76
C GLU A 455 -32.11 -2.26 12.40
N GLN A 456 -33.31 -2.83 12.24
CA GLN A 456 -33.82 -3.33 10.96
C GLN A 456 -33.92 -2.20 9.92
N GLN A 457 -34.57 -1.08 10.27
CA GLN A 457 -34.69 0.08 9.39
C GLN A 457 -33.32 0.63 8.97
N ARG A 458 -32.35 0.66 9.89
CA ARG A 458 -30.98 1.09 9.61
C ARG A 458 -30.29 0.17 8.60
N ILE A 459 -30.47 -1.15 8.73
CA ILE A 459 -29.89 -2.15 7.82
C ILE A 459 -30.46 -2.03 6.40
N GLU A 460 -31.76 -1.77 6.26
CA GLU A 460 -32.40 -1.54 4.96
C GLU A 460 -31.74 -0.37 4.20
N GLN A 461 -31.29 0.66 4.92
CA GLN A 461 -30.60 1.82 4.33
C GLN A 461 -29.13 1.52 3.95
N ILE A 462 -28.52 0.49 4.52
CA ILE A 462 -27.10 0.13 4.28
C ILE A 462 -26.95 -0.96 3.22
N THR A 463 -27.90 -1.89 3.16
CA THR A 463 -27.91 -2.96 2.17
C THR A 463 -28.14 -2.42 0.75
N TRP A 464 -27.56 -3.12 -0.24
CA TRP A 464 -27.48 -2.61 -1.61
C TRP A 464 -27.63 -3.69 -2.68
N ILE A 465 -27.28 -4.96 -2.38
CA ILE A 465 -27.27 -6.01 -3.41
C ILE A 465 -28.65 -6.23 -4.03
N GLN A 466 -29.71 -6.17 -3.23
CA GLN A 466 -31.09 -6.33 -3.72
C GLN A 466 -31.60 -5.15 -4.56
N GLN A 467 -30.86 -4.04 -4.62
CA GLN A 467 -31.20 -2.85 -5.42
C GLN A 467 -30.57 -2.88 -6.82
N ILE A 468 -29.71 -3.87 -7.10
CA ILE A 468 -29.04 -4.03 -8.40
C ILE A 468 -30.02 -4.60 -9.44
N ASP A 469 -29.96 -4.09 -10.67
CA ASP A 469 -30.56 -4.79 -11.81
C ASP A 469 -29.67 -5.98 -12.21
N GLN A 470 -30.12 -7.19 -11.89
CA GLN A 470 -29.39 -8.44 -12.19
C GLN A 470 -29.09 -8.64 -13.68
N LYS A 471 -29.77 -7.92 -14.58
CA LYS A 471 -29.44 -7.96 -16.01
C LYS A 471 -28.20 -7.16 -16.36
N LEU A 472 -27.85 -6.15 -15.55
CA LEU A 472 -26.70 -5.28 -15.75
C LEU A 472 -25.49 -5.75 -14.94
N LEU A 473 -25.73 -6.26 -13.73
CA LEU A 473 -24.69 -6.74 -12.85
C LEU A 473 -25.17 -8.00 -12.10
N ASP A 474 -24.56 -9.13 -12.42
CA ASP A 474 -24.87 -10.42 -11.80
C ASP A 474 -24.02 -10.63 -10.54
N VAL A 475 -24.57 -10.23 -9.39
CA VAL A 475 -24.00 -10.51 -8.07
C VAL A 475 -25.00 -11.36 -7.30
N GLU A 476 -24.59 -12.58 -6.94
CA GLU A 476 -25.43 -13.48 -6.15
C GLU A 476 -25.57 -12.98 -4.70
N SER A 477 -26.63 -13.41 -4.01
CA SER A 477 -26.77 -13.15 -2.58
C SER A 477 -25.78 -13.95 -1.72
N ARG A 478 -25.32 -15.10 -2.22
CA ARG A 478 -24.46 -16.07 -1.51
C ARG A 478 -23.17 -16.24 -2.28
N VAL A 479 -22.16 -15.48 -1.86
CA VAL A 479 -20.88 -15.35 -2.55
C VAL A 479 -19.78 -16.07 -1.77
N TRP A 480 -18.69 -16.37 -2.46
CA TRP A 480 -17.45 -16.84 -1.84
C TRP A 480 -16.66 -15.65 -1.34
N HIS A 481 -16.43 -15.59 -0.04
CA HIS A 481 -15.66 -14.53 0.61
C HIS A 481 -14.18 -14.92 0.65
N ILE A 482 -13.33 -13.94 0.39
CA ILE A 482 -11.89 -14.06 0.36
C ILE A 482 -11.32 -12.99 1.28
N TRP A 483 -10.28 -13.34 2.04
CA TRP A 483 -9.63 -12.37 2.91
C TRP A 483 -9.04 -11.19 2.09
N PRO A 484 -9.47 -9.94 2.31
CA PRO A 484 -9.18 -8.85 1.36
C PRO A 484 -7.70 -8.58 1.09
N LEU A 485 -6.85 -8.62 2.12
CA LEU A 485 -5.43 -8.29 1.96
C LEU A 485 -4.62 -9.36 1.22
N SER A 486 -5.20 -10.54 0.97
CA SER A 486 -4.56 -11.56 0.12
C SER A 486 -4.44 -11.10 -1.33
N ILE A 487 -5.28 -10.15 -1.78
CA ILE A 487 -5.18 -9.55 -3.12
C ILE A 487 -3.82 -8.88 -3.33
N SER A 488 -3.27 -8.20 -2.31
CA SER A 488 -1.95 -7.55 -2.41
C SER A 488 -0.78 -8.54 -2.56
N ASN A 489 -1.01 -9.85 -2.37
CA ASN A 489 -0.01 -10.90 -2.67
C ASN A 489 0.01 -11.29 -4.15
N ILE A 490 -1.02 -10.97 -4.91
CA ILE A 490 -1.06 -11.27 -6.34
C ILE A 490 0.04 -10.45 -7.01
N LYS A 491 1.03 -11.16 -7.55
CA LYS A 491 2.14 -10.61 -8.33
C LYS A 491 1.93 -10.74 -9.84
N ASP A 492 0.71 -11.06 -10.26
CA ASP A 492 0.38 -11.18 -11.67
C ASP A 492 0.52 -9.81 -12.36
N GLY A 493 1.41 -9.66 -13.33
CA GLY A 493 1.75 -8.34 -13.89
C GLY A 493 2.73 -7.50 -13.06
N GLU A 494 3.32 -8.04 -11.98
CA GLU A 494 4.69 -7.64 -11.66
C GLU A 494 5.55 -8.12 -12.82
N ARG A 495 6.21 -7.16 -13.45
CA ARG A 495 7.15 -7.42 -14.53
C ARG A 495 8.11 -8.52 -14.08
N HIS A 496 8.31 -9.54 -14.91
CA HIS A 496 9.27 -10.61 -14.70
C HIS A 496 10.68 -10.05 -14.88
N TRP A 497 11.05 -9.22 -13.91
CA TRP A 497 12.23 -8.41 -13.89
C TRP A 497 12.57 -8.00 -12.46
N HIS A 498 13.83 -8.20 -12.09
CA HIS A 498 14.47 -7.56 -10.98
C HIS A 498 15.44 -6.51 -11.50
N GLU A 499 15.52 -5.34 -10.86
CA GLU A 499 16.48 -4.33 -11.28
C GLU A 499 17.93 -4.82 -11.08
N PRO A 500 18.87 -4.49 -11.99
CA PRO A 500 20.24 -4.99 -11.91
C PRO A 500 20.98 -4.53 -10.65
N ILE A 501 20.53 -3.42 -10.05
CA ILE A 501 20.86 -2.94 -8.71
C ILE A 501 19.60 -2.33 -8.08
N LEU A 502 19.58 -2.17 -6.76
CA LEU A 502 18.47 -1.48 -6.08
C LEU A 502 18.52 0.03 -6.33
N ASN A 503 17.35 0.64 -6.57
CA ASN A 503 17.18 2.08 -6.85
C ASN A 503 18.10 2.61 -7.98
N PRO A 504 18.03 2.04 -9.19
CA PRO A 504 18.94 2.38 -10.28
C PRO A 504 18.79 3.85 -10.71
N MET A 505 19.91 4.49 -11.00
CA MET A 505 19.95 5.86 -11.51
C MET A 505 21.09 6.03 -12.50
N SER A 506 20.94 6.90 -13.50
CA SER A 506 22.02 7.16 -14.45
C SER A 506 23.16 7.94 -13.79
N THR A 507 24.39 7.72 -14.27
CA THR A 507 25.54 8.53 -13.87
C THR A 507 25.42 9.98 -14.34
N ASN A 508 25.71 10.94 -13.45
CA ASN A 508 25.77 12.37 -13.76
C ASN A 508 27.18 12.85 -14.11
N TYR A 509 28.20 11.99 -13.91
CA TYR A 509 29.60 12.32 -14.04
C TYR A 509 30.29 11.32 -14.97
N SER A 510 31.26 11.82 -15.74
CA SER A 510 32.16 10.98 -16.53
C SER A 510 33.24 10.34 -15.66
N GLN A 511 33.96 9.36 -16.22
CA GLN A 511 35.08 8.68 -15.56
C GLN A 511 36.18 9.61 -15.02
N HIS A 512 36.30 10.84 -15.55
CA HIS A 512 37.27 11.84 -15.10
C HIS A 512 36.71 12.82 -14.05
N GLY A 513 35.44 12.68 -13.65
CA GLY A 513 34.77 13.52 -12.65
C GLY A 513 34.12 14.79 -13.21
N HIS A 514 34.06 14.94 -14.54
CA HIS A 514 33.32 16.04 -15.15
C HIS A 514 31.83 15.74 -15.19
N LYS A 515 31.00 16.71 -14.76
CA LYS A 515 29.55 16.63 -14.83
C LYS A 515 29.10 16.51 -16.29
N LYS A 516 28.53 15.36 -16.65
CA LYS A 516 28.04 14.99 -17.98
C LYS A 516 26.84 14.06 -17.83
N GLU A 517 25.64 14.64 -17.80
CA GLU A 517 24.40 13.94 -17.48
C GLU A 517 23.95 12.95 -18.56
N TYR A 518 24.49 13.10 -19.78
CA TYR A 518 24.27 12.19 -20.91
C TYR A 518 25.30 11.05 -20.98
N TRP A 519 26.36 11.10 -20.17
CA TRP A 519 27.54 10.25 -20.35
C TRP A 519 27.21 8.77 -20.29
N GLY A 520 26.36 8.39 -19.33
CA GLY A 520 25.95 7.01 -19.09
C GLY A 520 24.80 6.50 -19.98
N LEU A 521 24.25 7.32 -20.88
CA LEU A 521 23.09 6.93 -21.68
C LEU A 521 23.49 6.16 -22.95
N PHE A 522 22.54 5.45 -23.56
CA PHE A 522 22.77 4.60 -24.72
C PHE A 522 22.72 5.38 -26.04
N GLY A 523 23.69 5.19 -26.93
CA GLY A 523 23.63 5.69 -28.31
C GLY A 523 24.98 5.87 -29.01
N GLU A 524 24.98 5.83 -30.34
CA GLU A 524 26.15 5.91 -31.24
C GLU A 524 26.87 7.27 -31.19
N ASN A 525 26.12 8.33 -30.88
CA ASN A 525 26.61 9.70 -30.86
C ASN A 525 26.47 10.37 -29.49
N ILE A 526 26.16 9.60 -28.45
CA ILE A 526 25.87 10.15 -27.12
C ILE A 526 27.12 10.77 -26.47
N ARG A 527 28.32 10.29 -26.83
CA ARG A 527 29.64 10.81 -26.39
C ARG A 527 30.42 11.45 -27.55
N LYS A 528 29.75 12.08 -28.53
CA LYS A 528 30.33 12.60 -29.79
C LYS A 528 31.58 13.47 -29.68
N GLU A 529 31.85 14.06 -28.51
CA GLU A 529 33.09 14.81 -28.25
C GLU A 529 34.33 13.92 -28.06
N ASN A 530 34.19 12.58 -28.03
CA ASN A 530 35.28 11.64 -27.86
C ASN A 530 35.52 10.82 -29.13
N LYS A 531 36.75 10.29 -29.27
CA LYS A 531 37.12 9.37 -30.36
C LYS A 531 36.24 8.11 -30.43
N SER A 532 35.68 7.69 -29.29
CA SER A 532 34.62 6.67 -29.20
C SER A 532 33.31 7.37 -28.87
N SER A 533 32.57 7.78 -29.89
CA SER A 533 31.31 8.51 -29.75
C SER A 533 30.17 7.64 -29.19
N ALA A 534 30.26 6.32 -29.42
CA ALA A 534 29.22 5.36 -29.09
C ALA A 534 29.31 4.87 -27.64
N HIS A 535 28.16 4.79 -26.97
CA HIS A 535 27.97 4.11 -25.71
C HIS A 535 26.87 3.06 -25.86
N ARG A 536 27.23 1.78 -25.69
CA ARG A 536 26.40 0.62 -26.03
C ARG A 536 25.63 0.04 -24.84
N ALA A 537 25.51 0.83 -23.77
CA ALA A 537 25.02 0.41 -22.48
C ALA A 537 24.28 1.55 -21.75
N LEU A 538 23.77 1.22 -20.57
CA LEU A 538 23.37 2.16 -19.55
C LEU A 538 24.37 2.07 -18.40
N ASP A 539 25.02 3.19 -18.06
CA ASP A 539 25.87 3.29 -16.87
C ASP A 539 24.99 3.66 -15.68
N ILE A 540 24.72 2.66 -14.85
CA ILE A 540 23.92 2.80 -13.64
C ILE A 540 24.85 3.12 -12.48
N PHE A 541 24.68 4.28 -11.85
CA PHE A 541 25.51 4.68 -10.72
C PHE A 541 25.46 3.63 -9.60
N ALA A 542 26.64 3.19 -9.17
CA ALA A 542 26.79 2.22 -8.09
C ALA A 542 28.12 2.48 -7.37
N GLU A 543 28.08 2.58 -6.04
CA GLU A 543 29.31 2.58 -5.25
C GLU A 543 30.03 1.23 -5.39
N VAL A 544 31.34 1.20 -5.19
CA VAL A 544 32.10 -0.06 -5.26
C VAL A 544 31.62 -1.01 -4.16
N GLY A 545 31.17 -2.20 -4.53
CA GLY A 545 30.67 -3.20 -3.60
C GLY A 545 29.15 -3.29 -3.50
N THR A 546 28.39 -2.51 -4.28
CA THR A 546 26.93 -2.65 -4.37
C THR A 546 26.54 -4.01 -4.95
N ASP A 547 25.49 -4.62 -4.40
CA ASP A 547 24.97 -5.90 -4.86
C ASP A 547 24.41 -5.77 -6.29
N VAL A 548 24.81 -6.71 -7.15
CA VAL A 548 24.36 -6.82 -8.53
C VAL A 548 23.52 -8.08 -8.67
N TYR A 549 22.31 -7.94 -9.22
CA TYR A 549 21.29 -8.99 -9.26
C TYR A 549 21.08 -9.51 -10.68
N ALA A 550 20.80 -10.81 -10.81
CA ALA A 550 20.25 -11.37 -12.02
C ALA A 550 18.85 -10.77 -12.26
N CYS A 551 18.67 -10.14 -13.42
CA CYS A 551 17.42 -9.44 -13.71
C CYS A 551 16.25 -10.39 -13.95
N VAL A 552 16.52 -11.62 -14.38
CA VAL A 552 15.53 -12.64 -14.74
C VAL A 552 16.13 -14.02 -14.47
N ASP A 553 15.29 -15.05 -14.48
CA ASP A 553 15.77 -16.43 -14.57
C ASP A 553 16.59 -16.60 -15.86
N ALA A 554 17.84 -17.05 -15.72
CA ALA A 554 18.77 -17.13 -16.85
C ALA A 554 19.87 -18.17 -16.62
N GLU A 555 20.59 -18.49 -17.69
CA GLU A 555 21.84 -19.26 -17.64
C GLU A 555 23.03 -18.29 -17.83
N ILE A 556 24.11 -18.48 -17.07
CA ILE A 556 25.36 -17.75 -17.30
C ILE A 556 25.97 -18.24 -18.61
N GLN A 557 25.99 -17.40 -19.63
CA GLN A 557 26.59 -17.72 -20.92
C GLN A 557 28.12 -17.82 -20.80
N HIS A 558 28.73 -16.80 -20.20
CA HIS A 558 30.17 -16.77 -19.94
C HIS A 558 30.53 -15.68 -18.92
N THR A 559 31.68 -15.88 -18.30
CA THR A 559 32.41 -14.87 -17.53
C THR A 559 33.68 -14.48 -18.27
N ARG A 560 34.13 -13.23 -18.07
CA ARG A 560 35.37 -12.75 -18.69
C ARG A 560 35.99 -11.63 -17.87
N HIS A 561 37.32 -11.53 -17.95
CA HIS A 561 38.04 -10.31 -17.65
C HIS A 561 38.64 -9.68 -18.92
N SER A 562 38.65 -8.35 -19.01
CA SER A 562 39.39 -7.60 -20.04
C SER A 562 39.81 -6.22 -19.54
N ASP A 563 40.82 -5.63 -20.18
CA ASP A 563 41.36 -4.31 -19.81
C ASP A 563 40.34 -3.17 -19.95
N SER A 564 39.33 -3.31 -20.83
CA SER A 564 38.30 -2.29 -21.06
C SER A 564 37.03 -2.54 -20.27
N ASN A 565 36.46 -3.75 -20.35
CA ASN A 565 35.16 -4.05 -19.75
C ASN A 565 35.30 -4.49 -18.28
N GLY A 566 36.52 -4.72 -17.82
CA GLY A 566 36.79 -5.27 -16.51
C GLY A 566 36.32 -6.70 -16.38
N ASN A 567 35.96 -7.06 -15.16
CA ASN A 567 35.27 -8.30 -14.83
C ASN A 567 33.82 -8.20 -15.28
N LEU A 568 33.34 -9.19 -16.02
CA LEU A 568 31.98 -9.22 -16.54
C LEU A 568 31.33 -10.60 -16.48
N ILE A 569 30.00 -10.58 -16.38
CA ILE A 569 29.11 -11.74 -16.49
C ILE A 569 28.12 -11.47 -17.62
N VAL A 570 27.90 -12.45 -18.49
CA VAL A 570 26.82 -12.39 -19.50
C VAL A 570 25.81 -13.48 -19.19
N LEU A 571 24.56 -13.07 -18.97
CA LEU A 571 23.42 -13.98 -18.82
C LEU A 571 22.71 -14.14 -20.16
N LYS A 572 22.18 -15.35 -20.41
CA LYS A 572 21.40 -15.69 -21.60
C LYS A 572 20.05 -16.27 -21.21
N VAL A 573 19.01 -15.76 -21.85
CA VAL A 573 17.65 -16.34 -21.81
C VAL A 573 17.35 -16.92 -23.19
N SER A 574 17.11 -18.23 -23.24
CA SER A 574 16.83 -18.96 -24.49
C SER A 574 15.42 -19.56 -24.54
N ASP A 575 14.69 -19.58 -23.43
CA ASP A 575 13.31 -20.05 -23.39
C ASP A 575 12.41 -19.07 -24.15
N GLU A 576 11.77 -19.52 -25.22
CA GLU A 576 11.02 -18.66 -26.14
C GLU A 576 9.85 -17.94 -25.44
N LYS A 577 9.17 -18.62 -24.52
CA LYS A 577 8.04 -18.03 -23.76
C LYS A 577 8.54 -16.94 -22.82
N LEU A 578 9.62 -17.19 -22.10
CA LEU A 578 10.22 -16.22 -21.20
C LEU A 578 10.80 -15.03 -21.94
N VAL A 579 11.47 -15.24 -23.08
CA VAL A 579 11.97 -14.17 -23.94
C VAL A 579 10.83 -13.28 -24.42
N GLN A 580 9.74 -13.87 -24.91
CA GLN A 580 8.57 -13.13 -25.38
C GLN A 580 7.92 -12.35 -24.22
N ARG A 581 7.76 -12.97 -23.05
CA ARG A 581 7.25 -12.32 -21.85
C ARG A 581 8.08 -11.10 -21.43
N ILE A 582 9.40 -11.25 -21.30
CA ILE A 582 10.31 -10.14 -20.95
C ILE A 582 10.20 -9.01 -21.97
N TRP A 583 10.06 -9.36 -23.25
CA TRP A 583 9.88 -8.40 -24.31
C TRP A 583 8.55 -7.65 -24.16
N ASP A 584 7.43 -8.34 -23.97
CA ASP A 584 6.11 -7.72 -23.90
C ASP A 584 5.92 -6.87 -22.64
N GLU A 585 6.56 -7.24 -21.54
CA GLU A 585 6.53 -6.50 -20.28
C GLU A 585 7.55 -5.33 -20.22
N ARG A 586 8.26 -5.03 -21.30
CA ARG A 586 9.24 -3.92 -21.36
C ARG A 586 8.57 -2.57 -21.04
N LEU A 587 9.34 -1.66 -20.46
CA LEU A 587 8.89 -0.32 -20.10
C LEU A 587 8.55 0.49 -21.35
N ASN A 588 7.55 1.37 -21.24
CA ASN A 588 7.27 2.40 -22.25
C ASN A 588 8.28 3.55 -22.15
N TYR A 589 9.56 3.23 -22.35
CA TYR A 589 10.66 4.16 -22.21
C TYR A 589 10.70 5.15 -23.37
N LYS A 590 10.73 6.44 -23.03
CA LYS A 590 10.92 7.52 -23.99
C LYS A 590 12.36 8.01 -23.89
N VAL A 591 13.10 7.90 -24.98
CA VAL A 591 14.46 8.42 -25.08
C VAL A 591 14.51 9.91 -24.76
N HIS A 592 15.57 10.35 -24.09
CA HIS A 592 15.74 11.74 -23.73
C HIS A 592 16.19 12.55 -24.96
N SER A 593 15.46 13.63 -25.26
CA SER A 593 15.91 14.62 -26.23
C SER A 593 16.88 15.60 -25.55
N LEU A 594 18.17 15.49 -25.86
CA LEU A 594 19.21 16.35 -25.32
C LEU A 594 19.49 17.48 -26.31
N ARG A 595 20.15 18.56 -25.85
CA ARG A 595 20.33 19.81 -26.61
C ARG A 595 20.92 19.60 -28.02
N ASP A 596 21.84 18.64 -28.18
CA ASP A 596 22.63 18.46 -29.39
C ASP A 596 22.86 16.97 -29.76
N ARG A 597 22.10 16.05 -29.16
CA ARG A 597 22.21 14.59 -29.32
C ARG A 597 20.92 13.91 -28.83
N THR A 598 20.75 12.64 -29.15
CA THR A 598 19.62 11.81 -28.71
C THR A 598 20.13 10.41 -28.42
N GLU A 599 19.47 9.70 -27.52
CA GLU A 599 19.71 8.28 -27.32
C GLU A 599 19.19 7.46 -28.52
N ASP A 600 19.84 6.34 -28.79
CA ASP A 600 19.33 5.37 -29.74
C ASP A 600 18.33 4.41 -29.06
N THR A 601 17.58 3.65 -29.85
CA THR A 601 16.54 2.74 -29.35
C THR A 601 16.94 1.28 -29.49
N ILE A 602 16.87 0.72 -30.70
CA ILE A 602 17.13 -0.69 -30.99
C ILE A 602 18.06 -0.74 -32.21
N GLY A 603 19.11 -1.56 -32.15
CA GLY A 603 20.03 -1.77 -33.26
C GLY A 603 19.38 -2.45 -34.47
N SER A 604 19.98 -2.26 -35.65
CA SER A 604 19.43 -2.68 -36.95
C SER A 604 19.38 -4.20 -37.17
N GLU A 605 20.13 -4.99 -36.41
CA GLU A 605 20.19 -6.46 -36.49
C GLU A 605 19.46 -7.14 -35.30
N PHE A 606 18.52 -6.43 -34.67
CA PHE A 606 17.67 -6.99 -33.63
C PHE A 606 16.85 -8.20 -34.14
N ASP A 607 16.95 -9.31 -33.41
CA ASP A 607 16.16 -10.52 -33.67
C ASP A 607 15.82 -11.25 -32.36
N LEU A 608 14.58 -11.07 -31.90
CA LEU A 608 14.11 -11.65 -30.63
C LEU A 608 14.19 -13.18 -30.61
N LYS A 609 14.11 -13.85 -31.77
CA LYS A 609 14.20 -15.32 -31.86
C LYS A 609 15.56 -15.86 -31.45
N LYS A 610 16.60 -15.01 -31.45
CA LYS A 610 17.92 -15.40 -30.95
C LYS A 610 17.96 -15.44 -29.42
N GLY A 611 16.91 -14.99 -28.72
CA GLY A 611 16.84 -14.84 -27.26
C GLY A 611 17.50 -13.56 -26.76
N LEU A 612 17.41 -13.29 -25.46
CA LEU A 612 17.98 -12.08 -24.84
C LEU A 612 19.28 -12.37 -24.09
N LYS A 613 20.16 -11.37 -24.02
CA LYS A 613 21.42 -11.39 -23.27
C LYS A 613 21.57 -10.13 -22.45
N PHE A 614 22.01 -10.30 -21.21
CA PHE A 614 22.24 -9.23 -20.25
C PHE A 614 23.70 -9.27 -19.82
N ALA A 615 24.47 -8.23 -20.12
CA ALA A 615 25.87 -8.14 -19.74
C ALA A 615 26.07 -7.14 -18.59
N TYR A 616 26.80 -7.58 -17.57
CA TYR A 616 27.12 -6.82 -16.36
C TYR A 616 28.63 -6.63 -16.32
N MET A 617 29.12 -5.39 -16.33
CA MET A 617 30.54 -5.08 -16.48
C MET A 617 31.08 -4.20 -15.35
N HIS A 618 32.41 -4.02 -15.32
CA HIS A 618 33.16 -3.30 -14.28
C HIS A 618 33.04 -3.91 -12.87
N LEU A 619 32.72 -5.20 -12.77
CA LEU A 619 32.44 -5.87 -11.50
C LEU A 619 33.68 -5.96 -10.60
N LYS A 620 33.47 -6.00 -9.29
CA LYS A 620 34.53 -6.19 -8.29
C LYS A 620 34.78 -7.66 -8.00
N SER A 621 33.71 -8.42 -7.77
CA SER A 621 33.77 -9.83 -7.38
C SER A 621 32.54 -10.56 -7.91
N ILE A 622 32.68 -11.86 -8.15
CA ILE A 622 31.58 -12.75 -8.51
C ILE A 622 31.07 -13.47 -7.26
N GLU A 623 29.77 -13.73 -7.19
CA GLU A 623 29.18 -14.45 -6.06
C GLU A 623 29.37 -15.97 -6.17
N THR A 624 29.11 -16.63 -5.04
CA THR A 624 29.19 -18.09 -4.93
C THR A 624 27.88 -18.73 -5.38
N ASN A 625 27.97 -19.80 -6.16
CA ASN A 625 26.86 -20.65 -6.51
C ASN A 625 26.39 -21.42 -5.25
N PRO A 626 25.14 -21.23 -4.78
CA PRO A 626 24.65 -21.85 -3.55
C PRO A 626 24.57 -23.37 -3.60
N GLU A 627 24.47 -23.96 -4.80
CA GLU A 627 24.38 -25.42 -4.98
C GLU A 627 25.76 -26.09 -4.93
N THR A 628 26.80 -25.43 -5.44
CA THR A 628 28.14 -26.03 -5.56
C THR A 628 29.15 -25.49 -4.56
N GLY A 629 28.87 -24.35 -3.92
CA GLY A 629 29.80 -23.65 -3.04
C GLY A 629 31.03 -23.07 -3.76
N GLN A 630 31.02 -23.03 -5.10
CA GLN A 630 32.09 -22.47 -5.95
C GLN A 630 31.66 -21.14 -6.57
N PRO A 631 32.60 -20.29 -7.03
CA PRO A 631 32.25 -19.09 -7.79
C PRO A 631 31.34 -19.42 -8.99
N LEU A 632 30.33 -18.57 -9.22
CA LEU A 632 29.44 -18.70 -10.38
C LEU A 632 30.23 -18.76 -11.69
N LYS A 633 29.81 -19.63 -12.62
CA LYS A 633 30.53 -19.85 -13.89
C LYS A 633 29.57 -20.12 -15.05
N ALA A 634 30.11 -20.18 -16.27
CA ALA A 634 29.35 -20.56 -17.47
C ALA A 634 28.57 -21.87 -17.28
N GLY A 635 27.31 -21.89 -17.70
CA GLY A 635 26.38 -23.01 -17.55
C GLY A 635 25.58 -23.02 -16.24
N ASP A 636 25.97 -22.24 -15.24
CA ASP A 636 25.19 -22.13 -14.00
C ASP A 636 23.86 -21.41 -14.27
N LYS A 637 22.79 -21.88 -13.62
CA LYS A 637 21.48 -21.23 -13.65
C LYS A 637 21.37 -20.24 -12.49
N VAL A 638 20.83 -19.07 -12.79
CA VAL A 638 20.55 -18.02 -11.80
C VAL A 638 19.07 -17.69 -11.80
N LYS A 639 18.56 -17.32 -10.62
CA LYS A 639 17.17 -16.90 -10.45
C LYS A 639 17.03 -15.38 -10.46
N MET A 640 15.91 -14.88 -10.94
CA MET A 640 15.54 -13.47 -10.83
C MET A 640 15.72 -13.00 -9.37
N GLY A 641 16.46 -11.90 -9.17
CA GLY A 641 16.74 -11.35 -7.83
C GLY A 641 17.86 -12.07 -7.05
N GLN A 642 18.52 -13.07 -7.63
CA GLN A 642 19.74 -13.64 -7.06
C GLN A 642 20.89 -12.65 -7.19
N ILE A 643 21.66 -12.45 -6.13
CA ILE A 643 22.92 -11.70 -6.20
C ILE A 643 23.95 -12.53 -6.98
N ILE A 644 24.49 -11.95 -8.04
CA ILE A 644 25.46 -12.62 -8.94
C ILE A 644 26.87 -12.02 -8.85
N ALA A 645 26.98 -10.78 -8.40
CA ALA A 645 28.25 -10.08 -8.29
C ALA A 645 28.16 -8.87 -7.35
N LYS A 646 29.30 -8.23 -7.11
CA LYS A 646 29.39 -6.87 -6.57
C LYS A 646 29.88 -5.91 -7.65
N SER A 647 29.31 -4.70 -7.70
CA SER A 647 29.76 -3.61 -8.58
C SER A 647 31.20 -3.20 -8.25
N GLY A 648 31.89 -2.61 -9.22
CA GLY A 648 33.29 -2.25 -9.05
C GLY A 648 33.76 -1.13 -9.98
N VAL A 649 35.06 -1.17 -10.24
CA VAL A 649 35.79 -0.24 -11.12
C VAL A 649 36.84 -1.00 -11.95
N SER A 650 36.66 -2.30 -12.17
CA SER A 650 37.58 -3.08 -13.01
C SER A 650 37.48 -2.62 -14.48
N GLY A 651 38.55 -2.76 -15.26
CA GLY A 651 38.58 -2.28 -16.65
C GLY A 651 38.87 -0.79 -16.82
N THR A 652 39.26 -0.11 -15.73
CA THR A 652 39.68 1.31 -15.75
C THR A 652 41.21 1.48 -15.69
N GLY A 653 41.95 0.37 -15.76
CA GLY A 653 43.40 0.31 -15.56
C GLY A 653 43.84 0.70 -14.15
N VAL A 654 45.15 0.85 -13.93
CA VAL A 654 45.71 1.38 -12.66
C VAL A 654 45.28 2.83 -12.39
N VAL A 655 44.81 3.52 -13.44
CA VAL A 655 44.34 4.89 -13.38
C VAL A 655 42.97 4.97 -12.73
N GLY A 656 42.11 3.94 -12.72
CA GLY A 656 40.84 4.03 -11.98
C GLY A 656 39.81 5.00 -12.57
N THR A 657 38.78 5.33 -11.79
CA THR A 657 37.65 6.18 -12.22
C THR A 657 37.13 7.07 -11.08
N ARG A 658 36.49 8.18 -11.45
CA ARG A 658 35.69 9.04 -10.55
C ARG A 658 34.19 8.78 -10.66
N ALA A 659 33.77 7.90 -11.56
CA ALA A 659 32.37 7.54 -11.71
C ALA A 659 32.26 6.02 -11.59
N PRO A 660 32.27 5.44 -10.38
CA PRO A 660 31.97 4.03 -10.20
C PRO A 660 30.51 3.78 -10.62
N HIS A 661 30.30 2.71 -11.39
CA HIS A 661 29.00 2.36 -11.97
C HIS A 661 28.97 0.88 -12.34
N LEU A 662 27.75 0.37 -12.53
CA LEU A 662 27.50 -0.86 -13.27
C LEU A 662 27.22 -0.49 -14.73
N HIS A 663 28.06 -0.97 -15.66
CA HIS A 663 27.81 -0.86 -17.09
C HIS A 663 26.95 -2.05 -17.52
N PHE A 664 25.70 -1.78 -17.92
CA PHE A 664 24.67 -2.78 -18.17
C PHE A 664 24.23 -2.77 -19.64
N GLU A 665 24.34 -3.91 -20.32
CA GLU A 665 23.95 -4.04 -21.74
C GLU A 665 22.81 -5.04 -21.93
N VAL A 666 21.92 -4.75 -22.89
CA VAL A 666 20.90 -5.68 -23.38
C VAL A 666 21.10 -5.93 -24.87
N SER A 667 20.99 -7.19 -25.31
CA SER A 667 21.17 -7.55 -26.73
C SER A 667 20.47 -8.85 -27.12
N THR A 668 20.21 -9.02 -28.42
CA THR A 668 19.73 -10.31 -28.99
C THR A 668 20.88 -11.21 -29.42
N LYS A 669 22.09 -10.68 -29.53
CA LYS A 669 23.34 -11.44 -29.69
C LYS A 669 24.46 -10.62 -29.06
N HIS A 670 25.09 -11.13 -28.01
CA HIS A 670 26.16 -10.39 -27.35
C HIS A 670 27.42 -10.42 -28.22
N MET A 671 27.73 -9.28 -28.85
CA MET A 671 28.97 -9.04 -29.59
C MET A 671 29.66 -7.80 -29.01
N TYR A 672 30.99 -7.86 -28.89
CA TYR A 672 31.79 -6.76 -28.36
C TYR A 672 32.01 -5.69 -29.43
N GLY A 673 31.81 -4.42 -29.08
CA GLY A 673 32.01 -3.30 -29.99
C GLY A 673 30.96 -3.14 -31.09
N ASP A 674 29.97 -4.03 -31.16
CA ASP A 674 28.87 -3.97 -32.12
C ASP A 674 27.60 -3.43 -31.46
N SER A 675 26.97 -2.48 -32.14
CA SER A 675 25.71 -1.85 -31.71
C SER A 675 24.49 -2.41 -32.43
N SER A 676 24.70 -3.11 -33.55
CA SER A 676 23.61 -3.55 -34.42
C SER A 676 22.65 -4.52 -33.72
N THR A 677 23.11 -5.27 -32.72
CA THR A 677 22.29 -6.24 -31.97
C THR A 677 21.85 -5.75 -30.58
N LYS A 678 22.24 -4.52 -30.20
CA LYS A 678 22.00 -3.95 -28.87
C LYS A 678 20.62 -3.33 -28.78
N ILE A 679 20.08 -3.29 -27.57
CA ILE A 679 18.81 -2.65 -27.24
C ILE A 679 19.10 -1.64 -26.12
N ASN A 680 18.50 -0.45 -26.20
CA ASN A 680 18.61 0.55 -25.14
C ASN A 680 18.09 -0.07 -23.82
N PRO A 681 18.96 -0.20 -22.79
CA PRO A 681 18.55 -0.79 -21.51
C PRO A 681 17.45 -0.02 -20.79
N GLY A 682 17.17 1.24 -21.15
CA GLY A 682 16.04 2.01 -20.63
C GLY A 682 14.67 1.39 -20.88
N TYR A 683 14.52 0.55 -21.93
CA TYR A 683 13.31 -0.27 -22.11
C TYR A 683 13.15 -1.34 -21.03
N PHE A 684 14.19 -1.64 -20.26
CA PHE A 684 14.18 -2.69 -19.26
C PHE A 684 14.56 -2.23 -17.85
N VAL A 685 15.25 -1.12 -17.66
CA VAL A 685 15.66 -0.69 -16.31
C VAL A 685 14.81 0.51 -15.92
N ASN A 686 14.07 0.42 -14.81
CA ASN A 686 13.33 1.57 -14.30
C ASN A 686 14.27 2.51 -13.52
N PHE A 687 15.11 3.26 -14.24
CA PHE A 687 16.12 4.11 -13.65
C PHE A 687 15.69 5.58 -13.54
N LYS A 688 16.19 6.28 -12.52
CA LYS A 688 16.06 7.74 -12.40
C LYS A 688 17.06 8.44 -13.31
N TYR A 689 16.55 9.16 -14.30
CA TYR A 689 17.35 10.14 -15.02
C TYR A 689 17.61 11.38 -14.16
N LYS A 690 18.55 12.24 -14.56
CA LYS A 690 19.05 13.38 -13.76
C LYS A 690 17.95 14.23 -13.09
N ASP A 691 16.83 14.46 -13.79
CA ASP A 691 15.77 15.36 -13.33
C ASP A 691 14.81 14.67 -12.35
N GLN A 692 14.92 13.34 -12.23
CA GLN A 692 14.18 12.50 -11.29
C GLN A 692 15.02 12.13 -10.06
N GLN A 693 16.33 12.44 -10.10
CA GLN A 693 17.23 12.21 -8.97
C GLN A 693 17.05 13.32 -7.94
N ASN A 694 16.92 12.93 -6.67
CA ASN A 694 16.77 13.90 -5.59
C ASN A 694 18.11 14.56 -5.22
N ASN A 695 18.08 15.59 -4.39
CA ASN A 695 19.27 16.35 -4.00
C ASN A 695 20.35 15.49 -3.31
N GLU A 696 19.98 14.42 -2.62
CA GLU A 696 20.92 13.53 -1.93
C GLU A 696 21.62 12.59 -2.89
N GLU A 697 20.88 12.05 -3.86
CA GLU A 697 21.41 11.23 -4.95
C GLU A 697 22.40 12.04 -5.80
N VAL A 698 22.02 13.27 -6.17
CA VAL A 698 22.91 14.20 -6.89
C VAL A 698 24.16 14.54 -6.08
N LYS A 699 24.00 14.78 -4.77
CA LYS A 699 25.11 15.07 -3.87
C LYS A 699 26.03 13.87 -3.69
N LEU A 700 25.48 12.67 -3.52
CA LEU A 700 26.26 11.44 -3.38
C LEU A 700 27.16 11.22 -4.61
N GLN A 701 26.60 11.34 -5.80
CA GLN A 701 27.38 11.25 -7.03
C GLN A 701 28.45 12.35 -7.12
N SER A 702 28.14 13.58 -6.68
CA SER A 702 29.12 14.67 -6.59
C SER A 702 30.28 14.33 -5.64
N ASP A 703 29.98 13.89 -4.43
CA ASP A 703 30.97 13.57 -3.40
C ASP A 703 31.85 12.38 -3.82
N ILE A 704 31.26 11.38 -4.47
CA ILE A 704 31.97 10.25 -5.06
C ILE A 704 32.85 10.72 -6.22
N SER A 705 32.37 11.62 -7.08
CA SER A 705 33.15 12.14 -8.22
C SER A 705 34.40 12.91 -7.85
N GLN A 706 34.48 13.41 -6.62
CA GLN A 706 35.66 14.09 -6.10
C GLN A 706 36.76 13.11 -5.66
N LYS A 707 36.42 11.84 -5.43
CA LYS A 707 37.34 10.79 -4.99
C LYS A 707 37.78 9.93 -6.16
N PHE A 708 39.05 9.55 -6.14
CA PHE A 708 39.62 8.69 -7.17
C PHE A 708 39.53 7.23 -6.71
N HIS A 709 38.71 6.44 -7.39
CA HIS A 709 38.57 5.02 -7.09
C HIS A 709 39.61 4.24 -7.89
N VAL A 710 40.65 3.78 -7.20
CA VAL A 710 41.75 3.03 -7.79
C VAL A 710 41.19 1.77 -8.45
N GLY A 711 41.46 1.62 -9.75
CA GLY A 711 41.10 0.41 -10.48
C GLY A 711 41.84 -0.79 -9.92
N HIS A 712 41.23 -1.97 -10.01
CA HIS A 712 41.88 -3.22 -9.66
C HIS A 712 42.01 -4.10 -10.90
N HIS A 713 43.08 -4.89 -10.93
CA HIS A 713 43.29 -5.90 -11.97
C HIS A 713 42.23 -7.00 -11.85
N GLY A 714 42.04 -7.73 -12.96
CA GLY A 714 41.04 -8.79 -13.04
C GLY A 714 41.11 -9.80 -11.93
N ASP A 715 39.93 -10.26 -11.52
CA ASP A 715 39.79 -11.33 -10.56
C ASP A 715 39.80 -12.67 -11.30
N GLY A 716 40.65 -13.60 -10.86
CA GLY A 716 40.82 -14.92 -11.48
C GLY A 716 39.53 -15.75 -11.51
N ALA A 717 38.54 -15.41 -10.67
CA ALA A 717 37.20 -16.00 -10.71
C ALA A 717 36.40 -15.63 -11.98
N PHE A 718 36.82 -14.59 -12.73
CA PHE A 718 36.26 -14.20 -14.02
C PHE A 718 37.12 -14.69 -15.21
N ALA A 719 37.88 -15.77 -15.03
CA ALA A 719 38.59 -16.40 -16.14
C ALA A 719 37.64 -16.68 -17.32
N TRP A 720 38.14 -16.58 -18.55
CA TRP A 720 37.33 -16.86 -19.73
C TRP A 720 36.80 -18.30 -19.69
N THR A 721 35.48 -18.43 -19.61
CA THR A 721 34.78 -19.73 -19.51
C THR A 721 34.00 -20.11 -20.78
N GLY A 722 34.05 -19.27 -21.82
CA GLY A 722 33.33 -19.50 -23.08
C GLY A 722 34.12 -20.30 -24.12
N PHE A 723 33.42 -20.87 -25.11
CA PHE A 723 34.06 -21.38 -26.32
C PHE A 723 34.58 -20.23 -27.18
N ALA A 724 35.79 -20.36 -27.71
CA ALA A 724 36.25 -19.55 -28.84
C ALA A 724 35.43 -19.97 -30.07
N GLY A 725 34.35 -19.25 -30.34
CA GLY A 725 33.54 -19.37 -31.55
C GLY A 725 33.72 -18.13 -32.40
#